data_AF-A0A0A0BIJ2-F1
#
_entry.id   AF-A0A0A0BIJ2-F1
#
_cell.length_a   1.000
_cell.length_b   1.000
_cell.length_c   1.000
_cell.angle_alpha   90.00
_cell.angle_beta   90.00
_cell.angle_gamma   90.00
#
_symmetry.space_group_name_H-M   'P 1'
#
loop_
_entity.id
_entity.type
_entity.pdbx_description
1 polymer ?
#
loop_
_entity_poly.entity_id
_entity_poly.type
_entity_poly.pdbx_seq_one_letter_code
_entity_poly.pdbx_strand_id
1 'polypeptide(L)'
;MSIDERVSHALSHLELRKSIKFLQIPCSELDRFGISESETLEQLLQEGNNFSASTIISNIYKSLKNCIIQSGEIDWLKYYSDNVAEFFYLYFECSEFNEIAEEFASNPINRHYFLSSSVTLLRENISNLKQLRDYLASSDSKEIRGFGKKKLSQLFDGIFRLIEDYNKGRLSSHISNERAERTIREGYQWSSPLFHRLNSKAINLPLPTFNLGQKSKHLSKYGVNNIGELIREFETGLRKYTLVGPKAMGYWLENLDALSRSINEYGDVDWRTYCDYLNIKCFPQSVEITSGQQFLEAMPLAFHQLSEAFSEPLENSILFNRIAAPYEQRKTLEELGQKFGITRERVRQKESRLIDIIIDALIYDRYQFIDYRFDTVFAQYFKEAASAFEQSIEINFDDFLSKLSTVWKVDSTKIIPHLPIITTILTGESITPKELRVSSSLPIGLYNEDLPATFDVPSLKNIRLGKLTDTLEELGVNSVTHLIEAYKNNDLPISTAKKSKVYEVLDKLAETVLSQDGRDFWQIFAENNNLRRIPEQQTEGPQDFFKLVIPTLSKIIQTDFQYKYALDVFLMRTSKPLRLRPTIDNTGLLLGTYGSVVKRLETKLVEFLHLILVEEDYRYSSVFVMPDFAKYWRIIYEEYMSSEKSFEDFNNTLHRKWQGHETALEVKIDLLWTICNIYPNARNRRVTKILKTSSQPPESPSLIKLRGFKKVF
;
A
#
# COMPACT_ATOMS: atom_id res chain seq x y z
N MET A 1 1.77 28.11 -61.57
CA MET A 1 2.72 27.04 -61.24
C MET A 1 2.04 25.97 -60.43
N SER A 2 2.14 24.71 -60.83
CA SER A 2 1.75 23.55 -60.01
C SER A 2 2.60 23.50 -58.73
N ILE A 3 2.16 22.74 -57.70
CA ILE A 3 2.98 22.60 -56.48
C ILE A 3 4.34 21.99 -56.83
N ASP A 4 4.41 21.06 -57.77
CA ASP A 4 5.68 20.45 -58.17
C ASP A 4 6.57 21.43 -58.96
N GLU A 5 6.00 22.35 -59.74
CA GLU A 5 6.75 23.47 -60.33
C GLU A 5 7.25 24.46 -59.27
N ARG A 6 6.46 24.71 -58.21
CA ARG A 6 6.88 25.55 -57.07
C ARG A 6 7.97 24.89 -56.25
N VAL A 7 7.89 23.58 -56.02
CA VAL A 7 8.95 22.79 -55.37
C VAL A 7 10.21 22.85 -56.22
N SER A 8 10.12 22.54 -57.52
CA SER A 8 11.27 22.58 -58.42
C SER A 8 11.90 23.98 -58.49
N HIS A 9 11.09 25.03 -58.54
CA HIS A 9 11.55 26.42 -58.52
C HIS A 9 12.14 26.84 -57.16
N ALA A 10 11.54 26.45 -56.04
CA ALA A 10 12.07 26.72 -54.70
C ALA A 10 13.43 26.05 -54.50
N LEU A 11 13.54 24.81 -54.97
CA LEU A 11 14.76 24.02 -54.92
C LEU A 11 15.85 24.54 -55.87
N SER A 12 15.49 25.14 -57.01
CA SER A 12 16.45 25.74 -57.93
C SER A 12 16.97 27.11 -57.49
N HIS A 13 16.24 27.81 -56.61
CA HIS A 13 16.65 29.07 -55.98
C HIS A 13 17.41 28.90 -54.66
N LEU A 14 17.39 27.70 -54.06
CA LEU A 14 18.37 27.37 -53.04
C LEU A 14 19.74 27.42 -53.71
N GLU A 15 20.54 28.46 -53.38
CA GLU A 15 21.87 28.63 -53.95
C GLU A 15 22.57 27.27 -54.06
N LEU A 16 22.89 26.89 -55.30
CA LEU A 16 23.38 25.60 -55.80
C LEU A 16 24.68 25.06 -55.14
N ARG A 17 25.04 25.56 -53.96
CA ARG A 17 26.26 25.25 -53.20
C ARG A 17 26.01 24.89 -51.72
N LYS A 18 24.77 24.85 -51.24
CA LYS A 18 24.46 24.52 -49.84
C LYS A 18 24.45 22.99 -49.62
N SER A 19 25.21 22.53 -48.61
CA SER A 19 25.49 21.11 -48.33
C SER A 19 24.24 20.31 -47.96
N ILE A 20 24.22 19.00 -48.26
CA ILE A 20 23.19 18.04 -47.81
C ILE A 20 22.94 18.09 -46.28
N LYS A 21 23.90 18.60 -45.51
CA LYS A 21 23.81 18.82 -44.06
C LYS A 21 22.60 19.67 -43.63
N PHE A 22 22.09 20.56 -44.48
CA PHE A 22 20.84 21.31 -44.23
C PHE A 22 19.62 20.40 -44.04
N LEU A 23 19.59 19.26 -44.72
CA LEU A 23 18.48 18.31 -44.67
C LEU A 23 18.59 17.35 -43.48
N GLN A 24 19.64 17.49 -42.66
CA GLN A 24 19.87 16.67 -41.48
C GLN A 24 19.82 15.16 -41.80
N ILE A 25 20.46 14.72 -42.90
CA ILE A 25 20.51 13.30 -43.30
C ILE A 25 21.76 12.63 -42.69
N PRO A 26 21.67 11.52 -41.93
CA PRO A 26 22.84 10.87 -41.34
C PRO A 26 23.94 10.51 -42.36
N CYS A 27 25.22 10.75 -42.04
CA CYS A 27 26.34 10.37 -42.92
C CYS A 27 26.29 8.89 -43.29
N SER A 28 25.91 8.02 -42.34
CA SER A 28 25.77 6.58 -42.58
C SER A 28 24.74 6.23 -43.66
N GLU A 29 23.71 7.05 -43.83
CA GLU A 29 22.74 6.86 -44.91
C GLU A 29 23.31 7.41 -46.23
N LEU A 30 23.97 8.57 -46.23
CA LEU A 30 24.65 9.10 -47.42
C LEU A 30 25.71 8.14 -47.97
N ASP A 31 26.57 7.62 -47.08
CA ASP A 31 27.61 6.64 -47.40
C ASP A 31 27.01 5.33 -47.95
N ARG A 32 25.89 4.87 -47.37
CA ARG A 32 25.18 3.66 -47.82
C ARG A 32 24.69 3.77 -49.25
N PHE A 33 24.36 4.97 -49.69
CA PHE A 33 23.88 5.24 -51.03
C PHE A 33 24.98 5.73 -52.00
N GLY A 34 26.22 5.85 -51.52
CA GLY A 34 27.35 6.33 -52.33
C GLY A 34 27.27 7.83 -52.66
N ILE A 35 26.46 8.58 -51.92
CA ILE A 35 26.24 10.01 -52.10
C ILE A 35 27.36 10.76 -51.37
N SER A 36 28.19 11.49 -52.12
CA SER A 36 29.25 12.31 -51.52
C SER A 36 28.67 13.50 -50.75
N GLU A 37 29.32 13.91 -49.63
CA GLU A 37 28.96 15.15 -48.91
C GLU A 37 29.02 16.42 -49.79
N SER A 38 29.71 16.34 -50.93
CA SER A 38 29.84 17.41 -51.93
C SER A 38 28.69 17.46 -52.95
N GLU A 39 27.79 16.48 -52.97
CA GLU A 39 26.67 16.45 -53.91
C GLU A 39 25.59 17.46 -53.54
N THR A 40 24.94 18.03 -54.56
CA THR A 40 23.85 18.98 -54.37
C THR A 40 22.51 18.26 -54.22
N LEU A 41 21.53 18.94 -53.62
CA LEU A 41 20.16 18.44 -53.54
C LEU A 41 19.56 18.13 -54.92
N GLU A 42 19.97 18.86 -55.95
CA GLU A 42 19.55 18.60 -57.32
C GLU A 42 20.13 17.30 -57.87
N GLN A 43 21.40 16.99 -57.59
CA GLN A 43 22.03 15.72 -57.98
C GLN A 43 21.36 14.53 -57.27
N LEU A 44 21.10 14.66 -55.98
CA LEU A 44 20.32 13.70 -55.18
C LEU A 44 18.93 13.40 -55.76
N LEU A 45 18.23 14.43 -56.23
CA LEU A 45 16.89 14.30 -56.81
C LEU A 45 16.92 13.73 -58.23
N GLN A 46 17.98 13.98 -58.99
CA GLN A 46 18.18 13.41 -60.34
C GLN A 46 18.59 11.93 -60.30
N GLU A 47 19.37 11.52 -59.29
CA GLU A 47 19.84 10.13 -59.10
C GLU A 47 18.82 9.23 -58.36
N GLY A 48 17.84 9.82 -57.68
CA GLY A 48 16.78 9.16 -56.91
C GLY A 48 15.83 8.22 -57.68
N ASN A 49 16.05 8.00 -58.97
CA ASN A 49 15.36 6.95 -59.75
C ASN A 49 15.91 5.52 -59.48
N ASN A 50 16.94 5.36 -58.65
CA ASN A 50 17.43 4.06 -58.16
C ASN A 50 16.69 3.62 -56.87
N PHE A 51 16.11 2.40 -56.91
CA PHE A 51 15.04 1.91 -56.03
C PHE A 51 15.28 1.96 -54.49
N SER A 52 16.51 2.04 -53.99
CA SER A 52 16.81 1.93 -52.53
C SER A 52 16.95 3.26 -51.77
N ALA A 53 17.32 4.36 -52.43
CA ALA A 53 17.37 5.71 -51.83
C ALA A 53 15.99 6.39 -51.77
N SER A 54 14.97 5.76 -52.37
CA SER A 54 13.67 6.37 -52.63
C SER A 54 12.87 6.74 -51.38
N THR A 55 12.99 6.03 -50.26
CA THR A 55 12.11 6.26 -49.09
C THR A 55 12.54 7.48 -48.26
N ILE A 56 13.83 7.63 -47.98
CA ILE A 56 14.35 8.78 -47.21
C ILE A 56 14.21 10.06 -48.04
N ILE A 57 14.61 10.01 -49.32
CA ILE A 57 14.48 11.15 -50.24
C ILE A 57 13.00 11.51 -50.45
N SER A 58 12.10 10.53 -50.59
CA SER A 58 10.65 10.78 -50.70
C SER A 58 10.08 11.42 -49.43
N ASN A 59 10.50 10.98 -48.24
CA ASN A 59 10.08 11.59 -46.98
C ASN A 59 10.56 13.04 -46.87
N ILE A 60 11.82 13.31 -47.20
CA ILE A 60 12.38 14.67 -47.20
C ILE A 60 11.65 15.55 -48.23
N TYR A 61 11.44 15.04 -49.44
CA TYR A 61 10.70 15.75 -50.50
C TYR A 61 9.28 16.06 -50.06
N LYS A 62 8.59 15.09 -49.42
CA LYS A 62 7.25 15.28 -48.87
C LYS A 62 7.22 16.33 -47.75
N SER A 63 8.20 16.30 -46.84
CA SER A 63 8.35 17.30 -45.78
C SER A 63 8.61 18.70 -46.36
N LEU A 64 9.54 18.83 -47.32
CA LEU A 64 9.83 20.09 -48.01
C LEU A 64 8.59 20.62 -48.75
N LYS A 65 7.85 19.78 -49.47
CA LYS A 65 6.62 20.15 -50.18
C LYS A 65 5.55 20.72 -49.25
N ASN A 66 5.47 20.22 -48.02
CA ASN A 66 4.54 20.72 -47.00
C ASN A 66 4.98 22.03 -46.34
N CYS A 67 6.23 22.45 -46.56
CA CYS A 67 6.83 23.65 -46.00
C CYS A 67 6.95 24.80 -47.01
N ILE A 68 6.53 24.62 -48.26
CA ILE A 68 6.55 25.71 -49.24
C ILE A 68 5.39 26.68 -48.98
N ILE A 69 5.73 27.94 -48.74
CA ILE A 69 4.76 29.01 -48.52
C ILE A 69 4.28 29.61 -49.86
N GLN A 70 3.27 30.49 -49.82
CA GLN A 70 2.62 31.00 -51.03
C GLN A 70 3.58 31.78 -51.97
N SER A 71 4.65 32.37 -51.44
CA SER A 71 5.70 33.06 -52.20
C SER A 71 6.57 32.10 -53.02
N GLY A 72 6.51 30.80 -52.76
CA GLY A 72 7.40 29.80 -53.36
C GLY A 72 8.72 29.62 -52.61
N GLU A 73 8.89 30.24 -51.44
CA GLU A 73 10.02 29.99 -50.54
C GLU A 73 9.72 28.82 -49.59
N ILE A 74 10.78 28.24 -49.01
CA ILE A 74 10.66 27.15 -48.03
C ILE A 74 10.64 27.76 -46.63
N ASP A 75 9.60 27.44 -45.86
CA ASP A 75 9.53 27.69 -44.42
C ASP A 75 10.45 26.69 -43.69
N TRP A 76 11.71 27.09 -43.54
CA TRP A 76 12.73 26.27 -42.89
C TRP A 76 12.43 26.04 -41.41
N LEU A 77 11.82 27.01 -40.74
CA LEU A 77 11.41 26.85 -39.34
C LEU A 77 10.43 25.70 -39.20
N LYS A 78 9.39 25.67 -40.04
CA LYS A 78 8.41 24.59 -40.10
C LYS A 78 9.05 23.26 -40.48
N TYR A 79 9.95 23.27 -41.47
CA TYR A 79 10.67 22.05 -41.86
C TYR A 79 11.44 21.46 -40.67
N TYR A 80 12.22 22.27 -39.95
CA TYR A 80 12.97 21.77 -38.82
C TYR A 80 12.08 21.40 -37.63
N SER A 81 10.97 22.12 -37.38
CA SER A 81 10.02 21.80 -36.30
C SER A 81 9.29 20.49 -36.53
N ASP A 82 8.99 20.16 -37.79
CA ASP A 82 8.30 18.92 -38.15
C ASP A 82 9.24 17.70 -38.13
N ASN A 83 10.57 17.94 -38.12
CA ASN A 83 11.61 16.90 -38.16
C ASN A 83 12.53 16.89 -36.91
N VAL A 84 12.08 17.48 -35.78
CA VAL A 84 12.90 17.70 -34.56
C VAL A 84 13.54 16.44 -33.97
N ALA A 85 12.93 15.28 -34.19
CA ALA A 85 13.40 14.01 -33.63
C ALA A 85 14.80 13.59 -34.11
N GLU A 86 15.30 14.15 -35.21
CA GLU A 86 16.42 13.59 -35.97
C GLU A 86 17.43 14.64 -36.45
N PHE A 87 17.95 15.48 -35.54
CA PHE A 87 19.12 16.32 -35.85
C PHE A 87 20.43 15.53 -35.72
N PHE A 88 21.24 15.55 -36.78
CA PHE A 88 22.53 14.84 -36.83
C PHE A 88 23.73 15.79 -36.96
N TYR A 89 23.54 17.01 -37.47
CA TYR A 89 24.62 17.98 -37.67
C TYR A 89 24.36 19.29 -36.94
N LEU A 90 25.45 19.96 -36.58
CA LEU A 90 25.46 21.34 -36.07
C LEU A 90 25.37 22.35 -37.22
N TYR A 91 24.36 22.16 -38.06
CA TYR A 91 24.08 23.05 -39.18
C TYR A 91 22.63 23.55 -39.08
N PHE A 92 22.43 24.86 -39.10
CA PHE A 92 21.12 25.48 -38.98
C PHE A 92 21.11 26.85 -39.65
N GLU A 93 20.13 27.08 -40.50
CA GLU A 93 19.89 28.38 -41.11
C GLU A 93 18.39 28.60 -41.24
N CYS A 94 17.91 29.70 -40.66
CA CYS A 94 16.49 30.07 -40.63
C CYS A 94 16.44 31.59 -40.44
N SER A 95 15.61 32.26 -41.25
CA SER A 95 15.48 33.73 -41.27
C SER A 95 15.17 34.30 -39.89
N GLU A 96 14.27 33.65 -39.16
CA GLU A 96 13.78 34.06 -37.85
C GLU A 96 14.90 33.99 -36.81
N PHE A 97 15.70 32.92 -36.82
CA PHE A 97 16.85 32.85 -35.93
C PHE A 97 17.95 33.84 -36.32
N ASN A 98 18.16 34.06 -37.62
CA ASN A 98 19.12 35.04 -38.11
C ASN A 98 18.77 36.45 -37.65
N GLU A 99 17.50 36.84 -37.76
CA GLU A 99 16.97 38.12 -37.28
C GLU A 99 17.20 38.29 -35.78
N ILE A 100 16.84 37.27 -34.98
CA ILE A 100 17.05 37.29 -33.52
C ILE A 100 18.54 37.38 -33.18
N ALA A 101 19.39 36.61 -33.85
CA ALA A 101 20.83 36.63 -33.60
C ALA A 101 21.50 37.94 -34.08
N GLU A 102 20.89 38.68 -34.99
CA GLU A 102 21.32 40.02 -35.42
C GLU A 102 20.92 41.07 -34.38
N GLU A 103 19.62 41.13 -34.04
CA GLU A 103 19.06 42.09 -33.09
C GLU A 103 19.65 41.90 -31.68
N PHE A 104 19.85 40.64 -31.28
CA PHE A 104 20.35 40.24 -29.98
C PHE A 104 21.77 39.67 -30.04
N ALA A 105 22.59 40.18 -30.95
CA ALA A 105 23.94 39.67 -31.23
C ALA A 105 24.85 39.50 -29.99
N SER A 106 24.70 40.37 -28.99
CA SER A 106 25.52 40.36 -27.77
C SER A 106 24.98 39.47 -26.63
N ASN A 107 23.80 38.87 -26.81
CA ASN A 107 23.18 38.03 -25.80
C ASN A 107 23.97 36.74 -25.60
N PRO A 108 24.25 36.36 -24.34
CA PRO A 108 25.08 35.20 -24.06
C PRO A 108 24.37 33.88 -24.39
N ILE A 109 25.16 32.86 -24.73
CA ILE A 109 24.67 31.48 -24.73
C ILE A 109 24.47 31.01 -23.30
N ASN A 110 23.23 30.70 -22.93
CA ASN A 110 22.84 30.41 -21.57
C ASN A 110 22.12 29.05 -21.40
N ARG A 111 21.93 28.65 -20.15
CA ARG A 111 21.24 27.39 -19.82
C ARG A 111 19.73 27.47 -19.93
N HIS A 112 19.15 28.67 -19.87
CA HIS A 112 17.71 28.87 -19.95
C HIS A 112 17.18 28.35 -21.30
N TYR A 113 17.79 28.79 -22.40
CA TYR A 113 17.45 28.31 -23.74
C TYR A 113 18.15 26.99 -24.07
N PHE A 114 19.47 26.89 -23.84
CA PHE A 114 20.28 25.81 -24.40
C PHE A 114 20.71 24.71 -23.42
N LEU A 115 20.17 24.68 -22.19
CA LEU A 115 20.40 23.64 -21.18
C LEU A 115 21.88 23.20 -21.08
N SER A 116 22.18 21.91 -21.21
CA SER A 116 23.55 21.40 -21.09
C SER A 116 24.42 21.67 -22.33
N SER A 117 23.81 22.03 -23.46
CA SER A 117 24.49 22.38 -24.71
C SER A 117 25.24 23.69 -24.58
N SER A 118 24.71 24.65 -23.82
CA SER A 118 25.37 25.94 -23.50
C SER A 118 26.80 25.77 -22.98
N VAL A 119 27.03 24.81 -22.08
CA VAL A 119 28.36 24.55 -21.50
C VAL A 119 29.35 24.08 -22.55
N THR A 120 28.85 23.32 -23.52
CA THR A 120 29.69 22.75 -24.58
C THR A 120 29.99 23.80 -25.63
N LEU A 121 29.00 24.63 -26.00
CA LEU A 121 29.19 25.80 -26.87
C LEU A 121 30.21 26.79 -26.28
N LEU A 122 30.10 27.09 -24.98
CA LEU A 122 31.04 27.99 -24.30
C LEU A 122 32.49 27.47 -24.29
N ARG A 123 32.71 26.15 -24.29
CA ARG A 123 34.06 25.56 -24.38
C ARG A 123 34.68 25.74 -25.76
N GLU A 124 33.86 25.83 -26.80
CA GLU A 124 34.28 26.11 -28.18
C GLU A 124 34.32 27.61 -28.49
N ASN A 125 34.32 28.46 -27.46
CA ASN A 125 34.31 29.93 -27.59
C ASN A 125 33.06 30.51 -28.28
N ILE A 126 31.96 29.75 -28.32
CA ILE A 126 30.66 30.22 -28.80
C ILE A 126 29.91 30.79 -27.60
N SER A 127 30.05 32.09 -27.38
CA SER A 127 29.63 32.78 -26.16
C SER A 127 28.38 33.62 -26.30
N ASN A 128 27.95 33.95 -27.52
CA ASN A 128 26.75 34.73 -27.79
C ASN A 128 25.97 34.25 -29.01
N LEU A 129 24.74 34.75 -29.18
CA LEU A 129 23.83 34.34 -30.27
C LEU A 129 24.40 34.61 -31.65
N LYS A 130 25.12 35.72 -31.86
CA LYS A 130 25.78 35.99 -33.15
C LYS A 130 26.82 34.92 -33.47
N GLN A 131 27.69 34.60 -32.51
CA GLN A 131 28.69 33.54 -32.67
C GLN A 131 28.04 32.17 -32.90
N LEU A 132 26.91 31.88 -32.25
CA LEU A 132 26.18 30.63 -32.47
C LEU A 132 25.57 30.57 -33.88
N ARG A 133 24.93 31.64 -34.34
CA ARG A 133 24.44 31.76 -35.71
C ARG A 133 25.56 31.58 -36.73
N ASP A 134 26.65 32.33 -36.57
CA ASP A 134 27.80 32.27 -37.48
C ASP A 134 28.41 30.86 -37.51
N TYR A 135 28.42 30.16 -36.36
CA TYR A 135 28.88 28.77 -36.28
C TYR A 135 27.94 27.81 -37.02
N LEU A 136 26.64 27.89 -36.75
CA LEU A 136 25.63 27.00 -37.34
C LEU A 136 25.42 27.22 -38.85
N ALA A 137 25.70 28.43 -39.34
CA ALA A 137 25.66 28.76 -40.76
C ALA A 137 26.96 28.41 -41.51
N SER A 138 28.03 28.03 -40.80
CA SER A 138 29.31 27.68 -41.43
C SER A 138 29.28 26.25 -41.99
N SER A 139 29.62 26.10 -43.28
CA SER A 139 29.78 24.79 -43.94
C SER A 139 30.92 23.96 -43.35
N ASP A 140 31.86 24.62 -42.66
CA ASP A 140 33.04 24.04 -42.01
C ASP A 140 32.84 23.79 -40.51
N SER A 141 31.60 23.83 -40.02
CA SER A 141 31.28 23.53 -38.62
C SER A 141 31.74 22.11 -38.28
N LYS A 142 32.93 22.02 -37.66
CA LYS A 142 33.47 20.76 -37.18
C LYS A 142 32.54 20.20 -36.10
N GLU A 143 32.45 18.88 -36.00
CA GLU A 143 31.73 18.27 -34.89
C GLU A 143 32.31 18.77 -33.56
N ILE A 144 31.48 19.38 -32.72
CA ILE A 144 31.91 19.80 -31.39
C ILE A 144 32.06 18.55 -30.54
N ARG A 145 33.28 18.30 -30.04
CA ARG A 145 33.56 17.12 -29.21
C ARG A 145 32.65 17.11 -27.98
N GLY A 146 31.82 16.07 -27.88
CA GLY A 146 30.90 15.88 -26.75
C GLY A 146 29.50 16.45 -26.96
N PHE A 147 29.13 16.86 -28.18
CA PHE A 147 27.75 17.03 -28.64
C PHE A 147 27.15 15.69 -29.11
N GLY A 148 26.62 14.91 -28.17
CA GLY A 148 25.81 13.74 -28.54
C GLY A 148 24.37 14.13 -28.91
N LYS A 149 23.58 13.18 -29.45
CA LYS A 149 22.17 13.38 -29.87
C LYS A 149 21.32 14.20 -28.89
N LYS A 150 21.43 13.91 -27.58
CA LYS A 150 20.70 14.64 -26.53
C LYS A 150 21.04 16.14 -26.48
N LYS A 151 22.30 16.52 -26.67
CA LYS A 151 22.71 17.93 -26.66
C LYS A 151 22.36 18.63 -27.97
N LEU A 152 22.36 17.90 -29.09
CA LEU A 152 21.85 18.43 -30.35
C LEU A 152 20.37 18.79 -30.21
N SER A 153 19.52 17.86 -29.77
CA SER A 153 18.10 18.17 -29.52
C SER A 153 17.94 19.35 -28.55
N GLN A 154 18.65 19.37 -27.42
CA GLN A 154 18.59 20.51 -26.49
C GLN A 154 19.00 21.85 -27.09
N LEU A 155 19.94 21.86 -28.04
CA LEU A 155 20.35 23.07 -28.74
C LEU A 155 19.22 23.57 -29.64
N PHE A 156 18.68 22.70 -30.49
CA PHE A 156 17.62 23.05 -31.43
C PHE A 156 16.30 23.39 -30.72
N ASP A 157 15.92 22.63 -29.69
CA ASP A 157 14.77 22.95 -28.82
C ASP A 157 14.95 24.32 -28.14
N GLY A 158 16.20 24.70 -27.85
CA GLY A 158 16.54 26.03 -27.35
C GLY A 158 16.33 27.12 -28.40
N ILE A 159 16.76 26.88 -29.65
CA ILE A 159 16.57 27.79 -30.78
C ILE A 159 15.07 27.98 -31.07
N PHE A 160 14.27 26.91 -31.11
CA PHE A 160 12.83 27.03 -31.37
C PHE A 160 12.09 27.80 -30.28
N ARG A 161 12.43 27.54 -29.01
CA ARG A 161 11.88 28.32 -27.89
C ARG A 161 12.27 29.79 -27.96
N LEU A 162 13.51 30.10 -28.37
CA LEU A 162 13.97 31.46 -28.57
C LEU A 162 13.15 32.18 -29.66
N ILE A 163 12.89 31.51 -30.79
CA ILE A 163 12.06 32.04 -31.88
C ILE A 163 10.61 32.24 -31.43
N GLU A 164 10.04 31.28 -30.71
CA GLU A 164 8.69 31.38 -30.18
C GLU A 164 8.54 32.55 -29.20
N ASP A 165 9.51 32.75 -28.30
CA ASP A 165 9.52 33.86 -27.35
C ASP A 165 9.72 35.21 -28.04
N TYR A 166 10.54 35.28 -29.10
CA TYR A 166 10.70 36.47 -29.92
C TYR A 166 9.39 36.85 -30.61
N ASN A 167 8.74 35.90 -31.28
CA ASN A 167 7.47 36.12 -31.98
C ASN A 167 6.33 36.53 -31.02
N LYS A 168 6.40 36.10 -29.75
CA LYS A 168 5.44 36.50 -28.70
C LYS A 168 5.82 37.81 -27.99
N GLY A 169 6.92 38.47 -28.38
CA GLY A 169 7.42 39.70 -27.75
C GLY A 169 7.93 39.52 -26.32
N ARG A 170 8.27 38.28 -25.91
CA ARG A 170 8.71 37.93 -24.54
C ARG A 170 10.22 38.02 -24.35
N LEU A 171 10.99 37.99 -25.44
CA LEU A 171 12.45 37.91 -25.38
C LEU A 171 13.10 39.09 -24.62
N SER A 172 12.59 40.32 -24.79
CA SER A 172 13.07 41.53 -24.10
C SER A 172 12.96 41.46 -22.56
N SER A 173 11.96 40.74 -22.04
CA SER A 173 11.77 40.52 -20.60
C SER A 173 12.76 39.49 -20.02
N HIS A 174 13.14 38.48 -20.80
CA HIS A 174 14.12 37.46 -20.39
C HIS A 174 15.56 38.00 -20.41
N ILE A 175 15.89 38.86 -21.38
CA ILE A 175 17.22 39.48 -21.51
C ILE A 175 17.50 40.47 -20.37
N SER A 176 16.44 41.15 -19.91
CA SER A 176 16.52 42.03 -18.73
C SER A 176 16.86 41.24 -17.45
N ASN A 177 16.42 39.99 -17.34
CA ASN A 177 16.78 39.08 -16.25
C ASN A 177 18.22 38.55 -16.38
N GLU A 178 18.76 38.36 -17.59
CA GLU A 178 20.16 37.95 -17.77
C GLU A 178 21.18 39.06 -17.54
N ARG A 179 20.82 40.33 -17.77
CA ARG A 179 21.62 41.44 -17.25
C ARG A 179 21.79 41.33 -15.73
N ALA A 180 20.76 40.88 -15.01
CA ALA A 180 20.87 40.57 -13.59
C ALA A 180 21.79 39.36 -13.30
N GLU A 181 21.90 38.38 -14.22
CA GLU A 181 22.85 37.26 -14.10
C GLU A 181 24.32 37.64 -14.37
N ARG A 182 24.61 38.57 -15.31
CA ARG A 182 25.99 39.11 -15.47
C ARG A 182 26.44 39.87 -14.23
N THR A 183 25.52 40.57 -13.55
CA THR A 183 25.77 41.24 -12.26
C THR A 183 26.20 40.26 -11.14
N ILE A 184 25.91 38.96 -11.27
CA ILE A 184 26.30 37.92 -10.29
C ILE A 184 27.83 37.70 -10.27
N ARG A 185 28.56 37.94 -11.36
CA ARG A 185 30.02 37.72 -11.40
C ARG A 185 30.85 38.82 -10.73
N GLU A 186 30.31 40.02 -10.59
CA GLU A 186 31.05 41.19 -10.09
C GLU A 186 30.79 41.52 -8.61
N GLY A 187 29.95 40.72 -7.94
CA GLY A 187 29.86 40.67 -6.49
C GLY A 187 29.32 41.96 -5.85
N TYR A 188 28.12 42.37 -6.24
CA TYR A 188 27.33 43.42 -5.56
C TYR A 188 26.04 42.88 -4.93
N GLN A 189 25.61 43.60 -3.90
CA GLN A 189 24.38 43.47 -3.12
C GLN A 189 23.15 43.17 -3.99
N TRP A 190 22.43 42.07 -3.68
CA TRP A 190 21.15 41.74 -4.32
C TRP A 190 20.01 42.47 -3.60
N SER A 191 19.43 43.52 -4.21
CA SER A 191 18.15 44.09 -3.79
C SER A 191 17.07 43.73 -4.81
N SER A 192 16.55 42.50 -4.74
CA SER A 192 15.44 42.12 -5.61
C SER A 192 14.13 42.71 -5.07
N PRO A 193 13.30 43.38 -5.90
CA PRO A 193 11.96 43.82 -5.50
C PRO A 193 11.07 42.69 -4.97
N LEU A 194 11.42 41.44 -5.29
CA LEU A 194 10.76 40.22 -4.82
C LEU A 194 10.86 40.05 -3.30
N PHE A 195 11.95 40.50 -2.67
CA PHE A 195 12.13 40.38 -1.22
C PHE A 195 11.15 41.24 -0.43
N HIS A 196 10.68 42.35 -1.00
CA HIS A 196 9.68 43.22 -0.38
C HIS A 196 8.26 42.62 -0.36
N ARG A 197 8.01 41.55 -1.13
CA ARG A 197 6.72 40.84 -1.12
C ARG A 197 6.63 39.77 -0.03
N LEU A 198 7.76 39.39 0.56
CA LEU A 198 7.80 38.42 1.65
C LEU A 198 7.38 39.11 2.95
N ASN A 199 6.28 38.65 3.54
CA ASN A 199 5.84 39.13 4.85
C ASN A 199 6.69 38.51 5.99
N SER A 200 6.43 38.94 7.23
CA SER A 200 7.15 38.46 8.41
C SER A 200 7.01 36.96 8.67
N LYS A 201 5.88 36.32 8.34
CA LYS A 201 5.72 34.86 8.46
C LYS A 201 6.64 34.14 7.47
N ALA A 202 6.64 34.55 6.20
CA ALA A 202 7.45 33.93 5.16
C ALA A 202 8.95 34.07 5.44
N ILE A 203 9.41 35.25 5.87
CA ILE A 203 10.80 35.52 6.22
C ILE A 203 11.28 34.62 7.38
N ASN A 204 10.39 34.27 8.31
CA ASN A 204 10.73 33.41 9.46
C ASN A 204 10.64 31.91 9.17
N LEU A 205 10.25 31.49 7.96
CA LEU A 205 10.19 30.07 7.62
C LEU A 205 11.59 29.43 7.71
N PRO A 206 11.71 28.24 8.31
CA PRO A 206 12.97 27.51 8.33
C PRO A 206 13.45 27.17 6.91
N LEU A 207 14.75 27.32 6.65
CA LEU A 207 15.35 26.88 5.38
C LEU A 207 15.08 25.40 5.05
N PRO A 208 15.04 24.47 6.02
CA PRO A 208 14.65 23.10 5.76
C PRO A 208 13.33 22.91 5.01
N THR A 209 12.40 23.85 5.14
CA THR A 209 11.06 23.80 4.52
C THR A 209 11.09 23.99 3.01
N PHE A 210 12.22 24.45 2.47
CA PHE A 210 12.42 24.69 1.05
C PHE A 210 13.19 23.57 0.38
N ASN A 211 12.90 23.40 -0.91
CA ASN A 211 13.64 22.50 -1.76
C ASN A 211 14.91 23.19 -2.26
N LEU A 212 15.87 23.44 -1.37
CA LEU A 212 17.13 24.14 -1.71
C LEU A 212 18.27 23.16 -2.08
N GLY A 213 17.99 21.86 -2.09
CA GLY A 213 18.93 20.80 -2.40
C GLY A 213 20.02 20.61 -1.33
N GLN A 214 20.94 19.66 -1.58
CA GLN A 214 21.95 19.24 -0.60
C GLN A 214 22.86 20.36 -0.06
N LYS A 215 23.03 21.44 -0.84
CA LYS A 215 23.93 22.53 -0.49
C LYS A 215 23.37 23.44 0.61
N SER A 216 22.07 23.37 0.89
CA SER A 216 21.43 24.14 1.98
C SER A 216 21.99 23.79 3.35
N LYS A 217 22.45 22.54 3.57
CA LYS A 217 23.14 22.12 4.80
C LYS A 217 24.36 22.99 5.14
N HIS A 218 25.04 23.55 4.13
CA HIS A 218 26.16 24.45 4.38
C HIS A 218 25.70 25.78 4.95
N LEU A 219 24.55 26.31 4.52
CA LEU A 219 23.98 27.55 5.03
C LEU A 219 23.71 27.45 6.55
N SER A 220 23.10 26.35 6.99
CA SER A 220 22.83 26.11 8.41
C SER A 220 24.12 26.03 9.25
N LYS A 221 25.22 25.49 8.70
CA LYS A 221 26.53 25.47 9.38
C LYS A 221 27.12 26.86 9.59
N TYR A 222 26.73 27.83 8.79
CA TYR A 222 27.15 29.24 8.91
C TYR A 222 26.11 30.09 9.65
N GLY A 223 25.12 29.48 10.30
CA GLY A 223 24.12 30.17 11.10
C GLY A 223 22.93 30.72 10.32
N VAL A 224 22.79 30.36 9.03
CA VAL A 224 21.63 30.73 8.22
C VAL A 224 20.58 29.63 8.33
N ASN A 225 19.51 29.90 9.06
CA ASN A 225 18.50 28.93 9.47
C ASN A 225 17.10 29.26 8.95
N ASN A 226 16.82 30.50 8.58
CA ASN A 226 15.54 30.94 8.00
C ASN A 226 15.72 31.74 6.70
N ILE A 227 14.60 32.02 6.03
CA ILE A 227 14.59 32.76 4.75
C ILE A 227 15.14 34.18 4.93
N GLY A 228 14.79 34.87 5.99
CA GLY A 228 15.25 36.23 6.25
C GLY A 228 16.75 36.32 6.37
N GLU A 229 17.37 35.37 7.06
CA GLU A 229 18.82 35.24 7.14
C GLU A 229 19.41 34.97 5.75
N LEU A 230 18.82 34.08 4.97
CA LEU A 230 19.29 33.81 3.61
C LEU A 230 19.23 35.06 2.72
N ILE A 231 18.15 35.85 2.80
CA ILE A 231 18.00 37.11 2.07
C ILE A 231 19.05 38.13 2.51
N ARG A 232 19.29 38.29 3.82
CA ARG A 232 20.36 39.17 4.33
C ARG A 232 21.74 38.76 3.85
N GLU A 233 21.99 37.47 3.71
CA GLU A 233 23.25 36.96 3.14
C GLU A 233 23.35 37.21 1.63
N PHE A 234 22.24 37.17 0.90
CA PHE A 234 22.17 37.61 -0.51
C PHE A 234 22.45 39.11 -0.65
N GLU A 235 21.86 39.93 0.23
CA GLU A 235 22.08 41.37 0.28
C GLU A 235 23.54 41.65 0.60
N THR A 236 24.11 41.11 1.68
CA THR A 236 25.50 41.41 2.09
C THR A 236 26.57 40.75 1.21
N GLY A 237 26.18 39.87 0.29
CA GLY A 237 27.03 39.19 -0.68
C GLY A 237 27.57 37.87 -0.15
N LEU A 238 27.20 36.77 -0.82
CA LEU A 238 27.53 35.38 -0.46
C LEU A 238 29.02 34.99 -0.64
N ARG A 239 29.96 35.95 -0.64
CA ARG A 239 31.40 35.75 -0.86
C ARG A 239 32.05 34.78 0.13
N LYS A 240 31.43 34.56 1.30
CA LYS A 240 31.92 33.64 2.35
C LYS A 240 31.63 32.16 2.05
N TYR A 241 30.74 31.83 1.11
CA TYR A 241 30.28 30.47 0.85
C TYR A 241 30.95 29.86 -0.38
N THR A 242 32.21 29.44 -0.25
CA THR A 242 33.03 28.86 -1.33
C THR A 242 32.43 27.62 -2.00
N LEU A 243 31.42 26.98 -1.38
CA LEU A 243 30.77 25.75 -1.88
C LEU A 243 29.46 26.00 -2.64
N VAL A 244 28.96 27.24 -2.67
CA VAL A 244 27.72 27.63 -3.37
C VAL A 244 28.08 28.13 -4.76
N GLY A 245 28.05 27.21 -5.72
CA GLY A 245 28.28 27.54 -7.13
C GLY A 245 27.06 28.25 -7.77
N PRO A 246 27.25 28.92 -8.92
CA PRO A 246 26.20 29.70 -9.59
C PRO A 246 24.89 28.93 -9.84
N LYS A 247 24.97 27.63 -10.14
CA LYS A 247 23.78 26.78 -10.34
C LYS A 247 22.92 26.67 -9.08
N ALA A 248 23.55 26.51 -7.92
CA ALA A 248 22.82 26.41 -6.67
C ALA A 248 22.20 27.77 -6.31
N MET A 249 22.92 28.85 -6.63
CA MET A 249 22.42 30.21 -6.45
C MET A 249 21.17 30.48 -7.29
N GLY A 250 21.22 30.20 -8.59
CA GLY A 250 20.06 30.37 -9.48
C GLY A 250 18.87 29.56 -8.98
N TYR A 251 19.10 28.29 -8.59
CA TYR A 251 18.06 27.45 -8.02
C TYR A 251 17.45 28.01 -6.72
N TRP A 252 18.26 28.59 -5.83
CA TRP A 252 17.75 29.23 -4.60
C TRP A 252 16.94 30.48 -4.89
N LEU A 253 17.36 31.27 -5.89
CA LEU A 253 16.62 32.46 -6.33
C LEU A 253 15.29 32.09 -6.99
N GLU A 254 15.26 31.05 -7.83
CA GLU A 254 14.02 30.49 -8.39
C GLU A 254 13.06 30.06 -7.28
N ASN A 255 13.58 29.40 -6.23
CA ASN A 255 12.79 29.00 -5.06
C ASN A 255 12.22 30.20 -4.29
N LEU A 256 13.01 31.27 -4.12
CA LEU A 256 12.55 32.49 -3.44
C LEU A 256 11.53 33.26 -4.28
N ASP A 257 11.68 33.30 -5.60
CA ASP A 257 10.68 33.90 -6.50
C ASP A 257 9.37 33.11 -6.45
N ALA A 258 9.44 31.78 -6.57
CA ALA A 258 8.29 30.88 -6.44
C ALA A 258 7.54 31.13 -5.12
N LEU A 259 8.28 31.24 -4.01
CA LEU A 259 7.70 31.56 -2.71
C LEU A 259 6.98 32.90 -2.72
N SER A 260 7.63 33.94 -3.23
CA SER A 260 7.05 35.30 -3.24
C SER A 260 5.74 35.38 -4.02
N ARG A 261 5.56 34.51 -5.02
CA ARG A 261 4.34 34.39 -5.84
C ARG A 261 3.27 33.52 -5.21
N SER A 262 3.65 32.69 -4.24
CA SER A 262 2.76 31.70 -3.61
C SER A 262 2.25 32.15 -2.25
N ILE A 263 2.53 33.39 -1.86
CA ILE A 263 2.01 33.97 -0.62
C ILE A 263 0.63 34.58 -0.92
N ASN A 264 -0.38 34.19 -0.14
CA ASN A 264 -1.72 34.75 -0.24
C ASN A 264 -1.83 36.12 0.46
N GLU A 265 -3.00 36.75 0.39
CA GLU A 265 -3.27 38.07 0.99
C GLU A 265 -3.12 38.10 2.53
N TYR A 266 -3.27 36.96 3.21
CA TYR A 266 -3.10 36.79 4.66
C TYR A 266 -1.67 36.48 5.08
N GLY A 267 -0.80 36.30 4.08
CA GLY A 267 0.59 36.02 4.26
C GLY A 267 0.96 34.56 4.45
N ASP A 268 0.02 33.65 4.25
CA ASP A 268 0.27 32.20 4.31
C ASP A 268 0.74 31.70 2.93
N VAL A 269 1.59 30.67 2.94
CA VAL A 269 2.15 30.10 1.72
C VAL A 269 1.22 29.03 1.18
N ASP A 270 0.71 29.23 -0.04
CA ASP A 270 0.09 28.19 -0.84
C ASP A 270 1.18 27.28 -1.42
N TRP A 271 1.44 26.19 -0.72
CA TRP A 271 2.46 25.24 -1.11
C TRP A 271 2.15 24.50 -2.41
N ARG A 272 0.88 24.43 -2.86
CA ARG A 272 0.54 23.84 -4.16
C ARG A 272 0.99 24.77 -5.28
N THR A 273 0.63 26.05 -5.20
CA THR A 273 1.09 27.08 -6.15
C THR A 273 2.63 27.15 -6.20
N TYR A 274 3.30 27.04 -5.04
CA TYR A 274 4.77 27.00 -4.97
C TYR A 274 5.34 25.77 -5.69
N CYS A 275 4.75 24.60 -5.47
CA CYS A 275 5.18 23.36 -6.11
C CYS A 275 4.94 23.41 -7.63
N ASP A 276 3.81 23.93 -8.08
CA ASP A 276 3.47 24.08 -9.49
C ASP A 276 4.47 25.00 -10.21
N TYR A 277 4.86 26.12 -9.59
CA TYR A 277 5.83 27.05 -10.16
C TYR A 277 7.21 26.40 -10.36
N LEU A 278 7.62 25.52 -9.45
CA LEU A 278 8.91 24.81 -9.49
C LEU A 278 8.84 23.45 -10.17
N ASN A 279 7.67 23.05 -10.68
CA ASN A 279 7.40 21.70 -11.19
C ASN A 279 7.80 20.58 -10.20
N ILE A 280 7.54 20.83 -8.91
CA ILE A 280 7.71 19.87 -7.82
C ILE A 280 6.39 19.11 -7.66
N LYS A 281 6.44 17.79 -7.51
CA LYS A 281 5.22 17.01 -7.29
C LYS A 281 4.70 17.22 -5.86
N CYS A 282 3.41 17.53 -5.69
CA CYS A 282 2.76 17.62 -4.38
C CYS A 282 1.81 16.42 -4.17
N PHE A 283 1.92 15.70 -3.05
CA PHE A 283 1.19 14.46 -2.78
C PHE A 283 0.23 14.55 -1.59
N PRO A 284 -1.00 14.01 -1.66
CA PRO A 284 -1.60 13.37 -2.83
C PRO A 284 -2.02 14.37 -3.91
N GLN A 285 -1.80 14.04 -5.19
CA GLN A 285 -2.32 14.85 -6.29
C GLN A 285 -3.83 14.66 -6.44
N SER A 286 -4.56 15.75 -6.70
CA SER A 286 -5.96 15.73 -7.11
C SER A 286 -6.95 15.16 -6.08
N VAL A 287 -6.62 15.22 -4.79
CA VAL A 287 -7.55 14.87 -3.70
C VAL A 287 -7.69 16.05 -2.75
N GLU A 288 -8.94 16.45 -2.51
CA GLU A 288 -9.25 17.41 -1.46
C GLU A 288 -9.52 16.65 -0.16
N ILE A 289 -8.72 16.95 0.88
CA ILE A 289 -8.81 16.30 2.18
C ILE A 289 -9.48 17.27 3.13
N THR A 290 -10.68 16.95 3.58
CA THR A 290 -11.45 17.76 4.52
C THR A 290 -11.75 17.03 5.83
N SER A 291 -11.49 15.72 5.88
CA SER A 291 -11.78 14.86 7.03
C SER A 291 -10.74 13.75 7.19
N GLY A 292 -10.68 13.16 8.39
CA GLY A 292 -9.78 12.04 8.67
C GLY A 292 -10.07 10.82 7.81
N GLN A 293 -11.35 10.58 7.46
CA GLN A 293 -11.74 9.48 6.59
C GLN A 293 -11.12 9.65 5.19
N GLN A 294 -11.24 10.85 4.61
CA GLN A 294 -10.61 11.17 3.32
C GLN A 294 -9.08 11.13 3.39
N PHE A 295 -8.48 11.50 4.52
CA PHE A 295 -7.03 11.36 4.75
C PHE A 295 -6.58 9.89 4.67
N LEU A 296 -7.29 8.97 5.34
CA LEU A 296 -6.97 7.54 5.28
C LEU A 296 -7.18 6.96 3.87
N GLU A 297 -8.26 7.36 3.19
CA GLU A 297 -8.52 6.95 1.80
C GLU A 297 -7.45 7.48 0.82
N ALA A 298 -6.92 8.67 1.07
CA ALA A 298 -5.86 9.27 0.25
C ALA A 298 -4.47 8.67 0.54
N MET A 299 -4.29 7.97 1.67
CA MET A 299 -3.00 7.47 2.11
C MET A 299 -2.36 6.47 1.13
N PRO A 300 -3.06 5.42 0.63
CA PRO A 300 -2.50 4.53 -0.38
C PRO A 300 -2.07 5.26 -1.65
N LEU A 301 -2.86 6.23 -2.12
CA LEU A 301 -2.55 7.03 -3.30
C LEU A 301 -1.29 7.89 -3.08
N ALA A 302 -1.19 8.57 -1.95
CA ALA A 302 -0.03 9.40 -1.62
C ALA A 302 1.27 8.58 -1.61
N PHE A 303 1.25 7.37 -1.03
CA PHE A 303 2.42 6.49 -1.00
C PHE A 303 2.69 5.81 -2.35
N HIS A 304 1.67 5.58 -3.18
CA HIS A 304 1.86 5.19 -4.57
C HIS A 304 2.59 6.27 -5.38
N GLN A 305 2.12 7.52 -5.32
CA GLN A 305 2.75 8.64 -6.02
C GLN A 305 4.16 8.92 -5.50
N LEU A 306 4.39 8.74 -4.19
CA LEU A 306 5.73 8.78 -3.60
C LEU A 306 6.66 7.72 -4.22
N SER A 307 6.16 6.50 -4.44
CA SER A 307 6.95 5.43 -5.06
C SER A 307 7.32 5.72 -6.52
N GLU A 308 6.46 6.43 -7.25
CA GLU A 308 6.74 6.88 -8.61
C GLU A 308 7.78 8.01 -8.66
N ALA A 309 7.98 8.72 -7.54
CA ALA A 309 9.04 9.72 -7.41
C ALA A 309 10.41 9.10 -7.12
N PHE A 310 10.47 7.85 -6.65
CA PHE A 310 11.76 7.21 -6.37
C PHE A 310 12.49 6.84 -7.65
N SER A 311 13.75 7.27 -7.74
CA SER A 311 14.64 6.89 -8.85
C SER A 311 15.16 5.46 -8.74
N GLU A 312 15.14 4.87 -7.53
CA GLU A 312 15.70 3.54 -7.27
C GLU A 312 14.61 2.47 -7.01
N PRO A 313 14.57 1.36 -7.78
CA PRO A 313 13.58 0.29 -7.60
C PRO A 313 13.61 -0.40 -6.22
N LEU A 314 14.75 -0.36 -5.54
CA LEU A 314 14.91 -0.91 -4.19
C LEU A 314 14.10 -0.12 -3.16
N GLU A 315 14.03 1.21 -3.29
CA GLU A 315 13.29 2.07 -2.37
C GLU A 315 11.79 1.80 -2.47
N ASN A 316 11.29 1.56 -3.69
CA ASN A 316 9.91 1.08 -3.92
C ASN A 316 9.64 -0.27 -3.24
N SER A 317 10.59 -1.20 -3.37
CA SER A 317 10.44 -2.51 -2.72
C SER A 317 10.47 -2.40 -1.19
N ILE A 318 11.26 -1.49 -0.61
CA ILE A 318 11.27 -1.24 0.83
C ILE A 318 9.96 -0.60 1.28
N LEU A 319 9.45 0.41 0.55
CA LEU A 319 8.20 1.08 0.89
C LEU A 319 7.04 0.09 0.96
N PHE A 320 6.81 -0.70 -0.11
CA PHE A 320 5.62 -1.56 -0.17
C PHE A 320 5.77 -2.93 0.46
N ASN A 321 6.96 -3.54 0.43
CA ASN A 321 7.13 -4.89 0.99
C ASN A 321 7.64 -4.86 2.44
N ARG A 322 7.92 -3.68 3.00
CA ARG A 322 8.39 -3.54 4.38
C ARG A 322 7.68 -2.46 5.19
N ILE A 323 7.70 -1.21 4.75
CA ILE A 323 7.16 -0.08 5.54
C ILE A 323 5.62 -0.11 5.57
N ALA A 324 4.99 -0.26 4.42
CA ALA A 324 3.53 -0.30 4.27
C ALA A 324 2.94 -1.71 4.36
N ALA A 325 3.78 -2.76 4.29
CA ALA A 325 3.30 -4.14 4.29
C ALA A 325 2.77 -4.56 5.67
N PRO A 326 1.63 -5.28 5.72
CA PRO A 326 1.27 -6.07 6.89
C PRO A 326 2.38 -7.06 7.27
N TYR A 327 2.48 -7.42 8.54
CA TYR A 327 3.57 -8.23 9.07
C TYR A 327 3.75 -9.56 8.31
N GLU A 328 2.66 -10.24 7.98
CA GLU A 328 2.67 -11.55 7.29
C GLU A 328 3.20 -11.48 5.86
N GLN A 329 3.02 -10.34 5.20
CA GLN A 329 3.43 -10.10 3.81
C GLN A 329 4.83 -9.46 3.73
N ARG A 330 5.43 -9.20 4.90
CA ARG A 330 6.64 -8.40 5.00
C ARG A 330 7.86 -9.18 4.59
N LYS A 331 8.56 -8.71 3.56
CA LYS A 331 9.84 -9.31 3.15
C LYS A 331 10.93 -9.02 4.16
N THR A 332 11.79 -10.00 4.44
CA THR A 332 12.96 -9.82 5.30
C THR A 332 14.02 -8.94 4.63
N LEU A 333 14.96 -8.41 5.43
CA LEU A 333 16.10 -7.68 4.89
C LEU A 333 16.99 -8.57 4.01
N GLU A 334 17.10 -9.86 4.36
CA GLU A 334 17.84 -10.86 3.58
C GLU A 334 17.19 -11.10 2.22
N GLU A 335 15.87 -11.28 2.17
CA GLU A 335 15.13 -11.52 0.92
C GLU A 335 15.26 -10.35 -0.04
N LEU A 336 15.16 -9.11 0.45
CA LEU A 336 15.40 -7.93 -0.38
C LEU A 336 16.87 -7.82 -0.79
N GLY A 337 17.81 -8.15 0.10
CA GLY A 337 19.23 -8.17 -0.20
C GLY A 337 19.55 -9.11 -1.36
N GLN A 338 19.05 -10.34 -1.29
CA GLN A 338 19.18 -11.35 -2.34
C GLN A 338 18.53 -10.89 -3.66
N LYS A 339 17.30 -10.37 -3.61
CA LYS A 339 16.57 -9.90 -4.81
C LYS A 339 17.34 -8.82 -5.58
N PHE A 340 18.03 -7.91 -4.88
CA PHE A 340 18.71 -6.77 -5.48
C PHE A 340 20.24 -6.92 -5.55
N GLY A 341 20.78 -8.09 -5.19
CA GLY A 341 22.22 -8.34 -5.23
C GLY A 341 23.04 -7.47 -4.27
N ILE A 342 22.48 -7.10 -3.12
CA ILE A 342 23.13 -6.26 -2.10
C ILE A 342 23.07 -6.92 -0.71
N THR A 343 23.90 -6.42 0.22
CA THR A 343 23.91 -6.96 1.58
C THR A 343 22.66 -6.54 2.36
N ARG A 344 22.26 -7.39 3.31
CA ARG A 344 21.22 -7.09 4.32
C ARG A 344 21.43 -5.73 4.99
N GLU A 345 22.67 -5.43 5.37
CA GLU A 345 23.01 -4.16 6.03
C GLU A 345 22.79 -2.97 5.11
N ARG A 346 23.06 -3.10 3.81
CA ARG A 346 22.78 -2.05 2.83
C ARG A 346 21.28 -1.78 2.69
N VAL A 347 20.45 -2.82 2.71
CA VAL A 347 18.98 -2.69 2.75
C VAL A 347 18.54 -1.95 4.01
N ARG A 348 19.07 -2.33 5.19
CA ARG A 348 18.75 -1.68 6.47
C ARG A 348 19.07 -0.18 6.46
N GLN A 349 20.24 0.19 5.94
CA GLN A 349 20.65 1.60 5.83
C GLN A 349 19.72 2.39 4.91
N LYS A 350 19.32 1.82 3.78
CA LYS A 350 18.36 2.45 2.86
C LYS A 350 16.97 2.56 3.47
N GLU A 351 16.51 1.53 4.18
CA GLU A 351 15.24 1.56 4.91
C GLU A 351 15.23 2.66 5.98
N SER A 352 16.24 2.72 6.84
CA SER A 352 16.35 3.78 7.87
C SER A 352 16.36 5.17 7.25
N ARG A 353 17.15 5.37 6.19
CA ARG A 353 17.23 6.66 5.49
C ARG A 353 15.89 7.06 4.86
N LEU A 354 15.17 6.10 4.28
CA LEU A 354 13.88 6.35 3.66
C LEU A 354 12.84 6.77 4.71
N ILE A 355 12.79 6.07 5.84
CA ILE A 355 11.91 6.41 6.97
C ILE A 355 12.23 7.82 7.47
N ASP A 356 13.51 8.14 7.67
CA ASP A 356 13.94 9.47 8.10
C ASP A 356 13.47 10.57 7.14
N ILE A 357 13.58 10.36 5.82
CA ILE A 357 13.14 11.30 4.80
C ILE A 357 11.62 11.50 4.84
N ILE A 358 10.85 10.42 4.97
CA ILE A 358 9.39 10.48 5.03
C ILE A 358 8.93 11.23 6.29
N ILE A 359 9.53 10.92 7.45
CA ILE A 359 9.24 11.60 8.73
C ILE A 359 9.62 13.07 8.65
N ASP A 360 10.81 13.37 8.14
CA ASP A 360 11.28 14.75 7.95
C ASP A 360 10.30 15.56 7.09
N ALA A 361 9.75 14.97 6.04
CA ALA A 361 8.76 15.60 5.17
C ALA A 361 7.39 15.77 5.86
N LEU A 362 6.82 14.71 6.43
CA LEU A 362 5.45 14.70 6.98
C LEU A 362 5.32 15.43 8.32
N ILE A 363 6.30 15.25 9.23
CA ILE A 363 6.20 15.75 10.61
C ILE A 363 6.94 17.09 10.75
N TYR A 364 8.13 17.22 10.16
CA TYR A 364 9.02 18.36 10.43
C TYR A 364 9.07 19.41 9.33
N ASP A 365 8.28 19.25 8.26
CA ASP A 365 8.30 20.11 7.07
C ASP A 365 9.71 20.30 6.50
N ARG A 366 10.48 19.22 6.32
CA ARG A 366 11.84 19.27 5.80
C ARG A 366 11.94 18.62 4.43
N TYR A 367 12.18 19.44 3.42
CA TYR A 367 12.15 19.06 1.99
C TYR A 367 13.51 19.23 1.29
N GLN A 368 14.59 19.45 2.05
CA GLN A 368 15.93 19.82 1.56
C GLN A 368 16.54 18.84 0.53
N PHE A 369 16.13 17.57 0.52
CA PHE A 369 16.79 16.51 -0.26
C PHE A 369 15.84 15.73 -1.16
N ILE A 370 14.62 16.22 -1.37
CA ILE A 370 13.57 15.51 -2.10
C ILE A 370 12.92 16.45 -3.11
N ASP A 371 12.59 15.92 -4.29
CA ASP A 371 11.99 16.62 -5.43
C ASP A 371 10.45 16.53 -5.44
N TYR A 372 9.87 16.26 -4.27
CA TYR A 372 8.44 16.20 -4.03
C TYR A 372 8.10 16.86 -2.68
N ARG A 373 6.82 17.18 -2.49
CA ARG A 373 6.26 17.70 -1.25
C ARG A 373 5.01 16.90 -0.86
N PHE A 374 4.72 16.78 0.44
CA PHE A 374 3.38 16.39 0.87
C PHE A 374 2.49 17.62 0.99
N ASP A 375 1.24 17.47 0.59
CA ASP A 375 0.19 18.44 0.81
C ASP A 375 0.10 18.78 2.30
N THR A 376 -0.05 20.05 2.61
CA THR A 376 -0.04 20.51 4.00
C THR A 376 -1.18 19.94 4.82
N VAL A 377 -2.36 19.77 4.22
CA VAL A 377 -3.52 19.19 4.92
C VAL A 377 -3.30 17.71 5.15
N PHE A 378 -2.73 16.98 4.18
CA PHE A 378 -2.34 15.59 4.38
C PHE A 378 -1.30 15.40 5.50
N ALA A 379 -0.23 16.20 5.48
CA ALA A 379 0.83 16.15 6.48
C ALA A 379 0.33 16.56 7.88
N GLN A 380 -0.66 17.45 7.96
CA GLN A 380 -1.23 17.94 9.21
C GLN A 380 -1.76 16.80 10.10
N TYR A 381 -2.40 15.77 9.55
CA TYR A 381 -2.89 14.62 10.33
C TYR A 381 -1.75 13.88 11.05
N PHE A 382 -0.58 13.75 10.43
CA PHE A 382 0.60 13.16 11.08
C PHE A 382 1.18 14.06 12.17
N LYS A 383 1.17 15.39 11.96
CA LYS A 383 1.63 16.37 12.96
C LYS A 383 0.71 16.41 14.17
N GLU A 384 -0.60 16.33 13.97
CA GLU A 384 -1.60 16.25 15.04
C GLU A 384 -1.44 14.97 15.85
N ALA A 385 -1.25 13.83 15.17
CA ALA A 385 -0.94 12.58 15.85
C ALA A 385 0.37 12.70 16.66
N ALA A 386 1.46 13.19 16.06
CA ALA A 386 2.73 13.38 16.76
C ALA A 386 2.60 14.28 17.99
N SER A 387 1.86 15.39 17.88
CA SER A 387 1.59 16.31 18.98
C SER A 387 0.78 15.66 20.10
N ALA A 388 -0.26 14.89 19.74
CA ALA A 388 -1.05 14.15 20.71
C ALA A 388 -0.19 13.15 21.51
N PHE A 389 0.84 12.58 20.89
CA PHE A 389 1.75 11.60 21.49
C PHE A 389 3.00 12.19 22.14
N GLU A 390 3.19 13.51 22.15
CA GLU A 390 4.44 14.16 22.58
C GLU A 390 4.91 13.71 23.98
N GLN A 391 3.99 13.62 24.93
CA GLN A 391 4.26 13.24 26.32
C GLN A 391 4.32 11.72 26.56
N SER A 392 3.85 10.92 25.62
CA SER A 392 3.84 9.46 25.73
C SER A 392 5.20 8.91 25.28
N ILE A 393 5.92 8.23 26.17
CA ILE A 393 7.15 7.48 25.80
C ILE A 393 6.77 6.07 25.39
N GLU A 394 5.85 5.48 26.13
CA GLU A 394 5.37 4.12 26.02
C GLU A 394 3.85 4.13 26.12
N ILE A 395 3.17 3.37 25.25
CA ILE A 395 1.71 3.27 25.21
C ILE A 395 1.32 1.84 24.82
N ASN A 396 0.22 1.33 25.37
CA ASN A 396 -0.32 0.05 24.89
C ASN A 396 -1.05 0.27 23.54
N PHE A 397 -1.45 -0.84 22.89
CA PHE A 397 -2.04 -0.77 21.56
C PHE A 397 -3.45 -0.15 21.54
N ASP A 398 -4.29 -0.48 22.52
CA ASP A 398 -5.67 0.02 22.57
C ASP A 398 -5.71 1.53 22.81
N ASP A 399 -4.87 2.03 23.72
CA ASP A 399 -4.70 3.47 23.95
C ASP A 399 -4.11 4.16 22.72
N PHE A 400 -3.20 3.51 21.99
CA PHE A 400 -2.65 4.05 20.74
C PHE A 400 -3.73 4.21 19.67
N LEU A 401 -4.54 3.17 19.44
CA LEU A 401 -5.64 3.20 18.47
C LEU A 401 -6.74 4.18 18.87
N SER A 402 -7.18 4.15 20.12
CA SER A 402 -8.21 5.04 20.66
C SER A 402 -7.79 6.51 20.52
N LYS A 403 -6.52 6.81 20.79
CA LYS A 403 -5.99 8.17 20.65
C LYS A 403 -5.91 8.61 19.18
N LEU A 404 -5.47 7.74 18.27
CA LEU A 404 -5.51 8.05 16.82
C LEU A 404 -6.94 8.25 16.31
N SER A 405 -7.87 7.39 16.71
CA SER A 405 -9.29 7.49 16.38
C SER A 405 -9.88 8.82 16.84
N THR A 406 -9.53 9.25 18.06
CA THR A 406 -9.94 10.54 18.63
C THR A 406 -9.34 11.73 17.87
N VAL A 407 -8.03 11.72 17.62
CA VAL A 407 -7.32 12.83 16.97
C VAL A 407 -7.81 13.02 15.53
N TRP A 408 -7.95 11.93 14.79
CA TRP A 408 -8.37 12.00 13.39
C TRP A 408 -9.88 12.02 13.19
N LYS A 409 -10.64 11.75 14.26
CA LYS A 409 -12.12 11.64 14.25
C LYS A 409 -12.58 10.57 13.26
N VAL A 410 -11.94 9.40 13.31
CA VAL A 410 -12.25 8.25 12.45
C VAL A 410 -12.35 6.99 13.28
N ASP A 411 -13.24 6.09 12.88
CA ASP A 411 -13.35 4.76 13.48
C ASP A 411 -12.03 3.97 13.40
N SER A 412 -11.68 3.27 14.48
CA SER A 412 -10.43 2.51 14.60
C SER A 412 -10.29 1.42 13.53
N THR A 413 -11.40 0.84 13.05
CA THR A 413 -11.40 -0.18 12.00
C THR A 413 -10.89 0.35 10.66
N LYS A 414 -11.04 1.65 10.40
CA LYS A 414 -10.51 2.30 9.19
C LYS A 414 -9.02 2.63 9.32
N ILE A 415 -8.51 2.76 10.54
CA ILE A 415 -7.09 3.03 10.82
C ILE A 415 -6.25 1.76 10.69
N ILE A 416 -6.79 0.62 11.13
CA ILE A 416 -6.09 -0.68 11.17
C ILE A 416 -5.35 -1.03 9.86
N PRO A 417 -5.97 -0.92 8.66
CA PRO A 417 -5.30 -1.25 7.39
C PRO A 417 -4.04 -0.42 7.11
N HIS A 418 -3.93 0.76 7.72
CA HIS A 418 -2.82 1.69 7.52
C HIS A 418 -1.81 1.67 8.68
N LEU A 419 -2.03 0.85 9.71
CA LEU A 419 -1.16 0.79 10.89
C LEU A 419 0.32 0.56 10.58
N PRO A 420 0.74 -0.31 9.63
CA PRO A 420 2.16 -0.52 9.37
C PRO A 420 2.91 0.77 9.05
N ILE A 421 2.33 1.61 8.19
CA ILE A 421 2.96 2.87 7.79
C ILE A 421 2.80 3.95 8.85
N ILE A 422 1.62 4.06 9.48
CA ILE A 422 1.37 5.01 10.56
C ILE A 422 2.35 4.80 11.70
N THR A 423 2.52 3.55 12.11
CA THR A 423 3.38 3.20 13.24
C THR A 423 4.84 3.36 12.88
N THR A 424 5.26 3.02 11.66
CA THR A 424 6.63 3.29 11.19
C THR A 424 6.95 4.78 11.24
N ILE A 425 6.02 5.66 10.81
CA ILE A 425 6.21 7.12 10.81
C ILE A 425 6.26 7.66 12.25
N LEU A 426 5.33 7.25 13.12
CA LEU A 426 5.26 7.77 14.50
C LEU A 426 6.35 7.21 15.42
N THR A 427 6.84 5.99 15.16
CA THR A 427 7.92 5.37 15.95
C THR A 427 9.31 5.66 15.41
N GLY A 428 9.45 5.94 14.11
CA GLY A 428 10.74 6.08 13.45
C GLY A 428 11.45 4.74 13.19
N GLU A 429 10.81 3.62 13.54
CA GLU A 429 11.37 2.30 13.37
C GLU A 429 10.54 1.52 12.37
N SER A 430 11.21 0.77 11.49
CA SER A 430 10.49 -0.09 10.57
C SER A 430 9.85 -1.26 11.31
N ILE A 431 10.30 -1.61 12.51
CA ILE A 431 9.83 -2.79 13.26
C ILE A 431 8.48 -2.49 13.88
N THR A 432 7.44 -3.14 13.37
CA THR A 432 6.12 -3.16 14.01
C THR A 432 6.25 -3.86 15.38
N PRO A 433 5.90 -3.19 16.51
CA PRO A 433 5.81 -3.79 17.84
C PRO A 433 5.11 -5.15 17.82
N LYS A 434 5.48 -6.06 18.75
CA LYS A 434 4.97 -7.45 18.73
C LYS A 434 3.44 -7.50 18.84
N GLU A 435 2.85 -6.51 19.48
CA GLU A 435 1.42 -6.28 19.66
C GLU A 435 0.73 -6.01 18.32
N LEU A 436 1.39 -5.24 17.43
CA LEU A 436 0.90 -4.98 16.08
C LEU A 436 1.06 -6.17 15.12
N ARG A 437 1.86 -7.17 15.48
CA ARG A 437 1.97 -8.43 14.72
C ARG A 437 0.75 -9.31 14.90
N VAL A 438 0.07 -9.12 16.03
CA VAL A 438 -1.11 -9.88 16.48
C VAL A 438 -2.39 -9.14 16.04
N SER A 439 -2.37 -7.80 16.00
CA SER A 439 -3.50 -6.99 15.52
C SER A 439 -3.66 -6.96 13.99
N SER A 440 -2.61 -7.25 13.20
CA SER A 440 -2.74 -7.45 11.75
C SER A 440 -3.34 -8.81 11.39
N SER A 441 -3.43 -9.74 12.36
CA SER A 441 -3.96 -11.10 12.21
C SER A 441 -5.23 -11.34 13.05
N LEU A 442 -5.73 -10.34 13.77
CA LEU A 442 -7.03 -10.40 14.41
C LEU A 442 -8.02 -9.88 13.37
N PRO A 443 -8.95 -10.71 12.88
CA PRO A 443 -9.87 -10.22 11.88
C PRO A 443 -10.79 -9.20 12.54
N ILE A 444 -10.95 -8.06 11.86
CA ILE A 444 -11.55 -6.81 12.33
C ILE A 444 -12.88 -7.03 13.07
N GLY A 445 -13.64 -8.07 12.73
CA GLY A 445 -14.90 -8.43 13.38
C GLY A 445 -14.82 -8.77 14.87
N LEU A 446 -13.68 -9.21 15.38
CA LEU A 446 -13.51 -9.56 16.81
C LEU A 446 -13.05 -8.38 17.68
N TYR A 447 -12.75 -7.23 17.07
CA TYR A 447 -12.38 -6.00 17.79
C TYR A 447 -13.58 -5.17 18.25
N ASN A 448 -14.77 -5.39 17.68
CA ASN A 448 -15.97 -4.67 18.07
C ASN A 448 -16.36 -5.00 19.53
N GLU A 449 -16.72 -3.97 20.29
CA GLU A 449 -17.08 -4.06 21.72
C GLU A 449 -18.37 -4.86 21.96
N ASP A 450 -19.17 -5.11 20.92
CA ASP A 450 -20.40 -5.91 20.98
C ASP A 450 -20.23 -7.25 20.24
N LEU A 451 -19.46 -8.18 20.81
CA LEU A 451 -19.58 -9.59 20.40
C LEU A 451 -21.05 -10.00 20.61
N PRO A 452 -21.71 -10.65 19.63
CA PRO A 452 -23.12 -10.98 19.79
C PRO A 452 -23.32 -11.84 21.05
N ALA A 453 -24.42 -11.63 21.79
CA ALA A 453 -24.70 -12.35 23.04
C ALA A 453 -24.68 -13.88 22.91
N THR A 454 -24.73 -14.40 21.68
CA THR A 454 -24.50 -15.82 21.36
C THR A 454 -23.09 -16.32 21.74
N PHE A 455 -22.12 -15.42 21.96
CA PHE A 455 -20.77 -15.71 22.48
C PHE A 455 -20.69 -15.83 24.00
N ASP A 456 -21.77 -15.55 24.75
CA ASP A 456 -21.70 -15.61 26.22
C ASP A 456 -21.50 -17.03 26.78
N VAL A 457 -21.76 -18.10 25.99
CA VAL A 457 -21.44 -19.47 26.42
C VAL A 457 -21.10 -20.50 25.31
N PRO A 458 -20.09 -20.30 24.44
CA PRO A 458 -19.40 -21.41 23.82
C PRO A 458 -18.17 -21.80 24.64
N SER A 459 -18.18 -23.03 25.14
CA SER A 459 -16.98 -23.69 25.63
C SER A 459 -15.93 -23.73 24.50
N LEU A 460 -14.63 -23.72 24.85
CA LEU A 460 -13.56 -23.98 23.89
C LEU A 460 -13.70 -25.34 23.17
N LYS A 461 -14.47 -26.26 23.75
CA LYS A 461 -14.80 -27.56 23.15
C LYS A 461 -15.64 -27.41 21.88
N ASN A 462 -16.32 -26.29 21.70
CA ASN A 462 -17.24 -26.07 20.58
C ASN A 462 -16.52 -25.53 19.32
N ILE A 463 -15.27 -25.05 19.46
CA ILE A 463 -14.55 -24.36 18.38
C ILE A 463 -13.38 -25.16 17.77
N ARG A 464 -13.36 -26.50 17.96
CA ARG A 464 -12.42 -27.44 17.29
C ARG A 464 -10.93 -27.13 17.43
N LEU A 465 -10.52 -26.74 18.64
CA LEU A 465 -9.09 -26.62 18.97
C LEU A 465 -8.41 -27.98 19.23
N GLY A 466 -9.17 -29.09 19.22
CA GLY A 466 -8.64 -30.43 19.39
C GLY A 466 -7.94 -30.61 20.74
N LYS A 467 -6.70 -31.11 20.73
CA LYS A 467 -5.88 -31.27 21.96
C LYS A 467 -5.48 -29.93 22.59
N LEU A 468 -5.55 -28.83 21.84
CA LEU A 468 -5.22 -27.51 22.38
C LEU A 468 -6.28 -27.01 23.36
N THR A 469 -7.53 -27.50 23.27
CA THR A 469 -8.56 -27.16 24.24
C THR A 469 -8.14 -27.51 25.66
N ASP A 470 -7.67 -28.74 25.90
CA ASP A 470 -7.24 -29.16 27.25
C ASP A 470 -6.06 -28.32 27.73
N THR A 471 -5.09 -28.04 26.85
CA THR A 471 -3.94 -27.20 27.19
C THR A 471 -4.37 -25.79 27.58
N LEU A 472 -5.31 -25.19 26.85
CA LEU A 472 -5.79 -23.83 27.12
C LEU A 472 -6.61 -23.77 28.42
N GLU A 473 -7.48 -24.76 28.66
CA GLU A 473 -8.26 -24.89 29.90
C GLU A 473 -7.34 -25.08 31.12
N GLU A 474 -6.31 -25.93 31.01
CA GLU A 474 -5.29 -26.10 32.07
C GLU A 474 -4.54 -24.81 32.41
N LEU A 475 -4.45 -23.89 31.44
CA LEU A 475 -3.78 -22.59 31.56
C LEU A 475 -4.76 -21.45 31.89
N GLY A 476 -6.02 -21.76 32.21
CA GLY A 476 -7.02 -20.79 32.66
C GLY A 476 -7.85 -20.13 31.54
N VAL A 477 -7.62 -20.48 30.28
CA VAL A 477 -8.43 -20.03 29.15
C VAL A 477 -9.58 -21.00 28.96
N ASN A 478 -10.75 -20.71 29.54
CA ASN A 478 -11.86 -21.68 29.67
C ASN A 478 -13.05 -21.40 28.72
N SER A 479 -13.03 -20.27 28.02
CA SER A 479 -14.11 -19.85 27.12
C SER A 479 -13.54 -19.22 25.85
N VAL A 480 -14.37 -19.14 24.80
CA VAL A 480 -14.00 -18.41 23.58
C VAL A 480 -13.72 -16.93 23.89
N THR A 481 -14.47 -16.32 24.81
CA THR A 481 -14.24 -14.94 25.27
C THR A 481 -12.87 -14.79 25.93
N HIS A 482 -12.51 -15.65 26.88
CA HIS A 482 -11.17 -15.64 27.49
C HIS A 482 -10.07 -15.86 26.44
N LEU A 483 -10.33 -16.67 25.41
CA LEU A 483 -9.37 -16.91 24.33
C LEU A 483 -9.15 -15.65 23.49
N ILE A 484 -10.22 -14.94 23.16
CA ILE A 484 -10.16 -13.66 22.43
C ILE A 484 -9.44 -12.62 23.29
N GLU A 485 -9.75 -12.51 24.59
CA GLU A 485 -9.07 -11.59 25.51
C GLU A 485 -7.58 -11.91 25.67
N ALA A 486 -7.23 -13.18 25.91
CA ALA A 486 -5.84 -13.64 25.99
C ALA A 486 -5.10 -13.38 24.67
N TYR A 487 -5.77 -13.49 23.53
CA TYR A 487 -5.21 -13.11 22.25
C TYR A 487 -5.00 -11.59 22.15
N LYS A 488 -6.03 -10.78 22.44
CA LYS A 488 -6.00 -9.30 22.39
C LYS A 488 -4.85 -8.75 23.24
N ASN A 489 -4.67 -9.32 24.43
CA ASN A 489 -3.61 -8.97 25.37
C ASN A 489 -2.24 -9.58 25.04
N ASN A 490 -2.14 -10.38 23.95
CA ASN A 490 -0.97 -11.18 23.59
C ASN A 490 -0.45 -12.10 24.72
N ASP A 491 -1.34 -12.49 25.62
CA ASP A 491 -1.09 -13.32 26.80
C ASP A 491 -1.56 -14.77 26.58
N LEU A 492 -1.64 -15.21 25.32
CA LEU A 492 -1.93 -16.60 25.00
C LEU A 492 -0.83 -17.51 25.59
N PRO A 493 -1.16 -18.37 26.57
CA PRO A 493 -0.17 -19.07 27.39
C PRO A 493 0.44 -20.30 26.70
N ILE A 494 0.56 -20.27 25.37
CA ILE A 494 0.99 -21.40 24.54
C ILE A 494 2.18 -21.04 23.67
N SER A 495 3.01 -22.05 23.35
CA SER A 495 4.17 -21.90 22.46
C SER A 495 3.80 -21.33 21.10
N THR A 496 4.71 -20.58 20.47
CA THR A 496 4.52 -19.94 19.16
C THR A 496 4.03 -20.89 18.06
N ALA A 497 4.52 -22.14 18.03
CA ALA A 497 4.10 -23.14 17.05
C ALA A 497 2.62 -23.57 17.18
N LYS A 498 2.05 -23.47 18.38
CA LYS A 498 0.65 -23.80 18.67
C LYS A 498 -0.29 -22.60 18.44
N LYS A 499 0.25 -21.37 18.44
CA LYS A 499 -0.51 -20.14 18.22
C LYS A 499 -1.14 -20.12 16.82
N SER A 500 -0.45 -20.61 15.79
CA SER A 500 -1.00 -20.63 14.41
C SER A 500 -2.34 -21.35 14.30
N LYS A 501 -2.54 -22.46 15.03
CA LYS A 501 -3.82 -23.19 15.00
C LYS A 501 -4.93 -22.42 15.72
N VAL A 502 -4.62 -21.76 16.83
CA VAL A 502 -5.56 -20.86 17.51
C VAL A 502 -5.95 -19.71 16.58
N TYR A 503 -4.98 -19.17 15.84
CA TYR A 503 -5.19 -18.05 14.94
C TYR A 503 -6.13 -18.44 13.79
N GLU A 504 -5.88 -19.59 13.14
CA GLU A 504 -6.77 -20.13 12.09
C GLU A 504 -8.23 -20.28 12.57
N VAL A 505 -8.44 -20.67 13.83
CA VAL A 505 -9.79 -20.82 14.41
C VAL A 505 -10.43 -19.46 14.69
N LEU A 506 -9.65 -18.50 15.20
CA LEU A 506 -10.11 -17.12 15.42
C LEU A 506 -10.43 -16.41 14.10
N ASP A 507 -9.67 -16.68 13.05
CA ASP A 507 -9.91 -16.18 11.69
C ASP A 507 -11.31 -16.59 11.19
N LYS A 508 -11.57 -17.89 11.25
CA LYS A 508 -12.88 -18.47 10.87
C LYS A 508 -14.03 -17.95 11.73
N LEU A 509 -13.79 -17.75 13.03
CA LEU A 509 -14.77 -17.17 13.94
C LEU A 509 -15.11 -15.74 13.55
N ALA A 510 -14.12 -14.91 13.24
CA ALA A 510 -14.38 -13.54 12.86
C ALA A 510 -15.04 -13.40 11.48
N GLU A 511 -14.67 -14.24 10.52
CA GLU A 511 -15.39 -14.33 9.23
C GLU A 511 -16.88 -14.61 9.45
N THR A 512 -17.19 -15.41 10.46
CA THR A 512 -18.57 -15.73 10.85
C THR A 512 -19.26 -14.50 11.44
N VAL A 513 -18.60 -13.73 12.32
CA VAL A 513 -19.13 -12.50 12.93
C VAL A 513 -19.39 -11.40 11.89
N LEU A 514 -18.53 -11.30 10.88
CA LEU A 514 -18.62 -10.26 9.83
C LEU A 514 -19.68 -10.55 8.77
N SER A 515 -20.25 -11.76 8.73
CA SER A 515 -21.24 -12.11 7.73
C SER A 515 -22.55 -11.34 7.96
N GLN A 516 -22.92 -10.48 7.03
CA GLN A 516 -24.13 -9.64 7.08
C GLN A 516 -25.35 -10.27 6.38
N ASP A 517 -25.33 -11.57 6.14
CA ASP A 517 -26.36 -12.27 5.34
C ASP A 517 -27.64 -12.62 6.12
N GLY A 518 -27.72 -12.25 7.39
CA GLY A 518 -28.88 -12.50 8.27
C GLY A 518 -29.10 -13.97 8.59
N ARG A 519 -28.16 -14.87 8.24
CA ARG A 519 -28.20 -16.29 8.62
C ARG A 519 -27.76 -16.47 10.07
N ASP A 520 -28.19 -17.56 10.68
CA ASP A 520 -27.79 -17.91 12.05
C ASP A 520 -26.25 -18.05 12.13
N PHE A 521 -25.65 -17.41 13.14
CA PHE A 521 -24.21 -17.42 13.37
C PHE A 521 -23.64 -18.84 13.36
N TRP A 522 -24.31 -19.77 14.03
CA TRP A 522 -23.84 -21.15 14.16
C TRP A 522 -23.92 -21.94 12.86
N GLN A 523 -24.85 -21.57 11.98
CA GLN A 523 -24.91 -22.14 10.64
C GLN A 523 -23.68 -21.73 9.82
N ILE A 524 -23.34 -20.43 9.82
CA ILE A 524 -22.18 -19.90 9.11
C ILE A 524 -20.89 -20.48 9.69
N PHE A 525 -20.81 -20.59 11.02
CA PHE A 525 -19.67 -21.17 11.71
C PHE A 525 -19.43 -22.62 11.27
N ALA A 526 -20.48 -23.44 11.21
CA ALA A 526 -20.38 -24.81 10.76
C ALA A 526 -19.94 -24.90 9.29
N GLU A 527 -20.47 -24.04 8.42
CA GLU A 527 -20.09 -23.98 7.00
C GLU A 527 -18.60 -23.60 6.83
N ASN A 528 -18.13 -22.55 7.49
CA ASN A 528 -16.73 -22.10 7.44
C ASN A 528 -15.73 -23.14 8.00
N ASN A 529 -16.20 -24.01 8.90
CA ASN A 529 -15.40 -25.08 9.49
C ASN A 529 -15.56 -26.44 8.79
N ASN A 530 -16.26 -26.49 7.65
CA ASN A 530 -16.59 -27.72 6.93
C ASN A 530 -17.24 -28.78 7.83
N LEU A 531 -18.12 -28.34 8.71
CA LEU A 531 -18.85 -29.19 9.64
C LEU A 531 -20.21 -29.56 9.09
N ARG A 532 -20.57 -30.83 9.26
CA ARG A 532 -21.92 -31.30 8.92
C ARG A 532 -22.89 -30.86 10.01
N ARG A 533 -23.79 -29.95 9.65
CA ARG A 533 -24.89 -29.51 10.52
C ARG A 533 -25.89 -30.64 10.73
N ILE A 534 -26.19 -30.94 11.99
CA ILE A 534 -27.19 -31.96 12.34
C ILE A 534 -28.05 -31.45 13.52
N PRO A 535 -29.39 -31.56 13.48
CA PRO A 535 -30.19 -31.94 12.31
C PRO A 535 -30.06 -30.93 11.16
N GLU A 536 -30.32 -31.38 9.93
CA GLU A 536 -30.42 -30.52 8.75
C GLU A 536 -31.72 -29.68 8.76
N GLN A 537 -32.71 -30.12 9.55
CA GLN A 537 -34.00 -29.47 9.73
C GLN A 537 -34.00 -28.72 11.06
N GLN A 538 -34.57 -27.53 11.08
CA GLN A 538 -34.73 -26.74 12.31
C GLN A 538 -35.64 -27.46 13.31
N THR A 539 -35.34 -27.33 14.60
CA THR A 539 -36.12 -27.92 15.70
C THR A 539 -36.89 -26.81 16.41
N GLU A 540 -38.15 -26.61 16.03
CA GLU A 540 -38.99 -25.53 16.57
C GLU A 540 -39.62 -25.89 17.93
N GLY A 541 -39.85 -27.18 18.17
CA GLY A 541 -40.55 -27.67 19.36
C GLY A 541 -40.14 -29.07 19.83
N PRO A 542 -40.61 -29.51 21.02
CA PRO A 542 -40.37 -30.86 21.53
C PRO A 542 -40.84 -31.97 20.58
N GLN A 543 -41.95 -31.76 19.86
CA GLN A 543 -42.45 -32.71 18.88
C GLN A 543 -41.45 -32.95 17.74
N ASP A 544 -40.87 -31.88 17.21
CA ASP A 544 -39.83 -31.97 16.18
C ASP A 544 -38.58 -32.65 16.73
N PHE A 545 -38.18 -32.30 17.95
CA PHE A 545 -37.05 -32.97 18.63
C PHE A 545 -37.27 -34.49 18.70
N PHE A 546 -38.42 -34.96 19.16
CA PHE A 546 -38.71 -36.40 19.24
C PHE A 546 -38.78 -37.10 17.88
N LYS A 547 -39.27 -36.40 16.85
CA LYS A 547 -39.28 -36.88 15.46
C LYS A 547 -37.85 -37.00 14.92
N LEU A 548 -37.00 -36.03 15.22
CA LEU A 548 -35.64 -35.91 14.71
C LEU A 548 -34.61 -36.72 15.48
N VAL A 549 -34.83 -37.03 16.77
CA VAL A 549 -33.78 -37.59 17.64
C VAL A 549 -33.15 -38.86 17.07
N ILE A 550 -33.93 -39.89 16.69
CA ILE A 550 -33.35 -41.13 16.16
C ILE A 550 -32.66 -40.91 14.79
N PRO A 551 -33.29 -40.25 13.79
CA PRO A 551 -32.62 -39.93 12.53
C PRO A 551 -31.32 -39.14 12.71
N THR A 552 -31.33 -38.14 13.59
CA THR A 552 -30.17 -37.30 13.92
C THR A 552 -29.05 -38.13 14.53
N LEU A 553 -29.33 -38.90 15.57
CA LEU A 553 -28.31 -39.75 16.21
C LEU A 553 -27.76 -40.80 15.25
N SER A 554 -28.60 -41.35 14.37
CA SER A 554 -28.17 -42.28 13.33
C SER A 554 -27.15 -41.63 12.38
N LYS A 555 -27.41 -40.38 11.93
CA LYS A 555 -26.48 -39.62 11.10
C LYS A 555 -25.18 -39.28 11.82
N ILE A 556 -25.24 -38.91 13.11
CA ILE A 556 -24.05 -38.64 13.94
C ILE A 556 -23.17 -39.90 14.01
N ILE A 557 -23.77 -41.07 14.29
CA ILE A 557 -23.06 -42.35 14.39
C ILE A 557 -22.41 -42.73 13.06
N GLN A 558 -23.14 -42.62 11.96
CA GLN A 558 -22.61 -42.90 10.62
C GLN A 558 -21.43 -42.02 10.24
N THR A 559 -21.44 -40.76 10.69
CA THR A 559 -20.43 -39.77 10.31
C THR A 559 -19.17 -39.92 11.17
N ASP A 560 -19.31 -39.97 12.50
CA ASP A 560 -18.20 -39.81 13.43
C ASP A 560 -17.87 -41.07 14.27
N PHE A 561 -18.69 -42.12 14.24
CA PHE A 561 -18.50 -43.31 15.05
C PHE A 561 -18.37 -44.59 14.21
N GLN A 562 -17.25 -44.69 13.48
CA GLN A 562 -16.99 -45.67 12.41
C GLN A 562 -16.72 -47.12 12.88
N TYR A 563 -17.35 -47.58 13.95
CA TYR A 563 -17.27 -48.98 14.33
C TYR A 563 -18.22 -49.83 13.48
N LYS A 564 -17.71 -50.97 13.00
CA LYS A 564 -18.52 -52.00 12.34
C LYS A 564 -19.70 -52.38 13.26
N TYR A 565 -20.93 -52.25 12.75
CA TYR A 565 -22.20 -52.47 13.44
C TYR A 565 -22.68 -51.42 14.45
N ALA A 566 -22.02 -50.28 14.62
CA ALA A 566 -22.46 -49.29 15.61
C ALA A 566 -23.89 -48.79 15.37
N LEU A 567 -24.22 -48.48 14.13
CA LEU A 567 -25.57 -48.06 13.75
C LEU A 567 -26.61 -49.16 13.99
N ASP A 568 -26.28 -50.41 13.65
CA ASP A 568 -27.20 -51.52 13.86
C ASP A 568 -27.44 -51.77 15.35
N VAL A 569 -26.38 -51.73 16.16
CA VAL A 569 -26.48 -51.82 17.62
C VAL A 569 -27.34 -50.68 18.19
N PHE A 570 -27.16 -49.45 17.71
CA PHE A 570 -28.00 -48.32 18.09
C PHE A 570 -29.48 -48.57 17.78
N LEU A 571 -29.80 -48.91 16.52
CA LEU A 571 -31.17 -49.07 16.04
C LEU A 571 -31.90 -50.27 16.65
N MET A 572 -31.17 -51.36 16.90
CA MET A 572 -31.73 -52.58 17.48
C MET A 572 -31.86 -52.50 19.00
N ARG A 573 -30.97 -51.77 19.69
CA ARG A 573 -30.91 -51.74 21.15
C ARG A 573 -31.11 -50.35 21.73
N THR A 574 -30.12 -49.47 21.59
CA THR A 574 -30.02 -48.20 22.33
C THR A 574 -31.22 -47.29 22.06
N SER A 575 -31.71 -47.26 20.81
CA SER A 575 -32.84 -46.44 20.38
C SER A 575 -34.22 -47.05 20.66
N LYS A 576 -34.28 -48.25 21.25
CA LYS A 576 -35.53 -48.97 21.55
C LYS A 576 -35.84 -48.92 23.04
N PRO A 577 -37.13 -48.93 23.42
CA PRO A 577 -37.54 -49.14 24.81
C PRO A 577 -37.00 -50.46 25.34
N LEU A 578 -36.65 -50.53 26.63
CA LEU A 578 -36.00 -51.68 27.27
C LEU A 578 -36.74 -53.00 26.99
N ARG A 579 -38.08 -52.97 27.05
CA ARG A 579 -38.97 -54.12 26.79
C ARG A 579 -38.92 -54.67 25.36
N LEU A 580 -38.46 -53.87 24.40
CA LEU A 580 -38.37 -54.23 22.98
C LEU A 580 -36.94 -54.56 22.53
N ARG A 581 -35.94 -54.40 23.41
CA ARG A 581 -34.54 -54.67 23.06
C ARG A 581 -34.31 -56.18 22.96
N PRO A 582 -33.72 -56.69 21.87
CA PRO A 582 -33.17 -58.05 21.87
C PRO A 582 -32.13 -58.19 22.99
N THR A 583 -31.80 -59.40 23.43
CA THR A 583 -30.69 -59.61 24.36
C THR A 583 -29.35 -59.32 23.68
N ILE A 584 -28.30 -59.04 24.45
CA ILE A 584 -26.95 -58.75 23.91
C ILE A 584 -26.47 -59.91 23.02
N ASP A 585 -26.70 -61.15 23.45
CA ASP A 585 -26.33 -62.35 22.70
C ASP A 585 -27.19 -62.51 21.43
N ASN A 586 -28.48 -62.22 21.49
CA ASN A 586 -29.35 -62.26 20.30
C ASN A 586 -28.97 -61.18 19.29
N THR A 587 -28.63 -59.97 19.73
CA THR A 587 -28.08 -58.93 18.83
C THR A 587 -26.76 -59.39 18.22
N GLY A 588 -25.90 -60.06 19.00
CA GLY A 588 -24.67 -60.66 18.49
C GLY A 588 -24.95 -61.65 17.37
N LEU A 589 -25.86 -62.60 17.59
CA LEU A 589 -26.27 -63.59 16.59
C LEU A 589 -26.80 -62.94 15.32
N LEU A 590 -27.70 -61.95 15.44
CA LEU A 590 -28.30 -61.25 14.30
C LEU A 590 -27.26 -60.49 13.46
N LEU A 591 -26.18 -60.01 14.08
CA LEU A 591 -25.10 -59.28 13.41
C LEU A 591 -23.92 -60.17 13.00
N GLY A 592 -23.97 -61.47 13.30
CA GLY A 592 -22.87 -62.40 13.07
C GLY A 592 -21.63 -62.10 13.91
N THR A 593 -21.82 -61.69 15.16
CA THR A 593 -20.75 -61.33 16.11
C THR A 593 -21.04 -61.84 17.53
N TYR A 594 -20.13 -61.58 18.48
CA TYR A 594 -20.30 -62.02 19.86
C TYR A 594 -21.03 -60.95 20.69
N GLY A 595 -21.84 -61.39 21.67
CA GLY A 595 -22.51 -60.50 22.61
C GLY A 595 -21.54 -59.57 23.36
N SER A 596 -20.34 -60.04 23.70
CA SER A 596 -19.28 -59.22 24.29
C SER A 596 -18.85 -58.04 23.41
N VAL A 597 -18.87 -58.21 22.08
CA VAL A 597 -18.58 -57.15 21.11
C VAL A 597 -19.72 -56.14 21.09
N VAL A 598 -20.97 -56.60 21.03
CA VAL A 598 -22.16 -55.75 21.08
C VAL A 598 -22.17 -54.89 22.35
N LYS A 599 -21.95 -55.49 23.52
CA LYS A 599 -21.91 -54.77 24.81
C LYS A 599 -20.87 -53.66 24.81
N ARG A 600 -19.65 -53.97 24.35
CA ARG A 600 -18.54 -53.01 24.28
C ARG A 600 -18.84 -51.88 23.29
N LEU A 601 -19.42 -52.20 22.14
CA LEU A 601 -19.83 -51.21 21.14
C LEU A 601 -20.92 -50.30 21.69
N GLU A 602 -21.96 -50.86 22.30
CA GLU A 602 -23.06 -50.10 22.91
C GLU A 602 -22.56 -49.15 24.00
N THR A 603 -21.62 -49.61 24.84
CA THR A 603 -21.02 -48.78 25.89
C THR A 603 -20.26 -47.58 25.29
N LYS A 604 -19.35 -47.83 24.36
CA LYS A 604 -18.57 -46.77 23.69
C LYS A 604 -19.46 -45.80 22.89
N LEU A 605 -20.50 -46.34 22.27
CA LEU A 605 -21.47 -45.56 21.51
C LEU A 605 -22.19 -44.57 22.42
N VAL A 606 -22.68 -45.04 23.57
CA VAL A 606 -23.40 -44.19 24.54
C VAL A 606 -22.47 -43.14 25.13
N GLU A 607 -21.24 -43.50 25.47
CA GLU A 607 -20.20 -42.54 25.90
C GLU A 607 -19.95 -41.45 24.85
N PHE A 608 -19.82 -41.85 23.57
CA PHE A 608 -19.64 -40.93 22.46
C PHE A 608 -20.85 -40.01 22.26
N LEU A 609 -22.07 -40.54 22.31
CA LEU A 609 -23.28 -39.73 22.18
C LEU A 609 -23.46 -38.77 23.36
N HIS A 610 -23.12 -39.19 24.58
CA HIS A 610 -23.13 -38.30 25.74
C HIS A 610 -22.17 -37.14 25.56
N LEU A 611 -20.93 -37.43 25.15
CA LEU A 611 -19.90 -36.44 24.90
C LEU A 611 -20.35 -35.37 23.89
N ILE A 612 -20.99 -35.79 22.78
CA ILE A 612 -21.45 -34.88 21.73
C ILE A 612 -22.72 -34.12 22.10
N LEU A 613 -23.70 -34.75 22.76
CA LEU A 613 -25.04 -34.19 22.94
C LEU A 613 -25.22 -33.46 24.28
N VAL A 614 -24.53 -33.94 25.32
CA VAL A 614 -24.68 -33.46 26.69
C VAL A 614 -23.51 -32.57 27.08
N GLU A 615 -22.28 -33.03 26.83
CA GLU A 615 -21.09 -32.22 27.09
C GLU A 615 -20.78 -31.22 25.97
N GLU A 616 -21.47 -31.33 24.83
CA GLU A 616 -21.31 -30.52 23.62
C GLU A 616 -19.86 -30.47 23.12
N ASP A 617 -19.12 -31.56 23.31
CA ASP A 617 -17.71 -31.61 23.02
C ASP A 617 -17.43 -31.98 21.55
N TYR A 618 -17.30 -30.95 20.73
CA TYR A 618 -17.06 -31.10 19.28
C TYR A 618 -15.58 -31.09 18.89
N ARG A 619 -14.64 -31.22 19.83
CA ARG A 619 -13.19 -31.06 19.59
C ARG A 619 -12.64 -31.88 18.43
N TYR A 620 -13.17 -33.09 18.25
CA TYR A 620 -12.78 -34.03 17.18
C TYR A 620 -13.92 -34.41 16.25
N SER A 621 -15.11 -33.85 16.47
CA SER A 621 -16.29 -34.17 15.70
C SER A 621 -16.22 -33.52 14.32
N SER A 622 -16.71 -34.20 13.29
CA SER A 622 -17.00 -33.62 11.98
C SER A 622 -18.46 -33.19 11.85
N VAL A 623 -19.29 -33.53 12.85
CA VAL A 623 -20.65 -33.03 12.99
C VAL A 623 -20.69 -31.82 13.92
N PHE A 624 -21.66 -30.93 13.68
CA PHE A 624 -21.98 -29.82 14.56
C PHE A 624 -23.47 -29.90 14.91
N VAL A 625 -23.76 -30.08 16.20
CA VAL A 625 -25.15 -30.18 16.66
C VAL A 625 -25.73 -28.77 16.73
N MET A 626 -26.81 -28.53 15.99
CA MET A 626 -27.41 -27.20 15.94
C MET A 626 -27.96 -26.77 17.31
N PRO A 627 -27.82 -25.49 17.71
CA PRO A 627 -28.17 -25.02 19.06
C PRO A 627 -29.63 -25.24 19.45
N ASP A 628 -30.55 -25.11 18.49
CA ASP A 628 -31.98 -25.36 18.65
C ASP A 628 -32.28 -26.81 19.05
N PHE A 629 -31.55 -27.77 18.49
CA PHE A 629 -31.61 -29.18 18.87
C PHE A 629 -30.85 -29.47 20.18
N ALA A 630 -29.65 -28.91 20.36
CA ALA A 630 -28.83 -29.07 21.56
C ALA A 630 -29.54 -28.55 22.83
N LYS A 631 -30.33 -27.47 22.71
CA LYS A 631 -31.15 -26.92 23.79
C LYS A 631 -32.01 -27.98 24.48
N TYR A 632 -32.61 -28.91 23.74
CA TYR A 632 -33.43 -29.97 24.33
C TYR A 632 -32.59 -30.97 25.11
N TRP A 633 -31.37 -31.27 24.68
CA TRP A 633 -30.44 -32.11 25.45
C TRP A 633 -30.00 -31.46 26.76
N ARG A 634 -29.78 -30.14 26.78
CA ARG A 634 -29.54 -29.38 28.02
C ARG A 634 -30.72 -29.51 28.98
N ILE A 635 -31.95 -29.28 28.49
CA ILE A 635 -33.17 -29.44 29.28
C ILE A 635 -33.27 -30.85 29.86
N ILE A 636 -33.02 -31.89 29.05
CA ILE A 636 -33.05 -33.28 29.52
C ILE A 636 -32.00 -33.50 30.61
N TYR A 637 -30.78 -33.02 30.39
CA TYR A 637 -29.70 -33.24 31.33
C TYR A 637 -29.90 -32.51 32.66
N GLU A 638 -30.45 -31.30 32.64
CA GLU A 638 -30.86 -30.56 33.84
C GLU A 638 -31.88 -31.36 34.67
N GLU A 639 -32.88 -31.96 34.01
CA GLU A 639 -33.87 -32.80 34.68
C GLU A 639 -33.25 -34.09 35.21
N TYR A 640 -32.33 -34.71 34.46
CA TYR A 640 -31.57 -35.87 34.93
C TYR A 640 -30.77 -35.54 36.21
N MET A 641 -30.09 -34.39 36.24
CA MET A 641 -29.33 -33.95 37.41
C MET A 641 -30.24 -33.62 38.59
N SER A 642 -31.40 -33.00 38.34
CA SER A 642 -32.38 -32.64 39.36
C SER A 642 -33.12 -33.84 39.95
N SER A 643 -33.23 -34.94 39.19
CA SER A 643 -33.85 -36.19 39.64
C SER A 643 -32.99 -37.02 40.61
N GLU A 644 -31.83 -36.53 41.04
CA GLU A 644 -30.84 -37.30 41.81
C GLU A 644 -30.47 -38.65 41.17
N LYS A 645 -30.61 -38.77 39.84
CA LYS A 645 -30.43 -40.02 39.08
C LYS A 645 -31.46 -41.10 39.43
N SER A 646 -32.67 -40.70 39.83
CA SER A 646 -33.88 -41.54 39.89
C SER A 646 -34.59 -41.53 38.55
N PHE A 647 -34.76 -42.72 37.95
CA PHE A 647 -35.45 -42.84 36.65
C PHE A 647 -36.91 -42.42 36.75
N GLU A 648 -37.59 -42.77 37.84
CA GLU A 648 -39.00 -42.45 38.06
C GLU A 648 -39.21 -40.93 38.16
N ASP A 649 -38.35 -40.24 38.92
CA ASP A 649 -38.42 -38.80 39.05
C ASP A 649 -38.09 -38.09 37.74
N PHE A 650 -37.03 -38.52 37.04
CA PHE A 650 -36.67 -38.01 35.71
C PHE A 650 -37.81 -38.17 34.70
N ASN A 651 -38.46 -39.34 34.68
CA ASN A 651 -39.58 -39.61 33.80
C ASN A 651 -40.77 -38.68 34.13
N ASN A 652 -41.13 -38.59 35.41
CA ASN A 652 -42.24 -37.76 35.88
C ASN A 652 -42.02 -36.26 35.61
N THR A 653 -40.80 -35.76 35.79
CA THR A 653 -40.50 -34.33 35.52
C THR A 653 -40.51 -34.03 34.04
N LEU A 654 -39.95 -34.89 33.19
CA LEU A 654 -40.01 -34.69 31.73
C LEU A 654 -41.44 -34.76 31.18
N HIS A 655 -42.27 -35.70 31.66
CA HIS A 655 -43.69 -35.74 31.30
C HIS A 655 -44.42 -34.45 31.69
N ARG A 656 -44.11 -33.89 32.87
CA ARG A 656 -44.70 -32.62 33.32
C ARG A 656 -44.21 -31.43 32.49
N LYS A 657 -42.96 -31.44 32.03
CA LYS A 657 -42.33 -30.34 31.27
C LYS A 657 -42.79 -30.30 29.81
N TRP A 658 -43.11 -31.46 29.23
CA TRP A 658 -43.54 -31.60 27.83
C TRP A 658 -44.97 -32.14 27.68
N GLN A 659 -45.89 -31.59 28.48
CA GLN A 659 -47.33 -31.90 28.41
C GLN A 659 -47.85 -31.84 26.98
N GLY A 660 -48.65 -32.83 26.57
CA GLY A 660 -49.19 -32.97 25.22
C GLY A 660 -48.32 -33.79 24.24
N HIS A 661 -47.18 -34.31 24.69
CA HIS A 661 -46.28 -35.16 23.90
C HIS A 661 -45.97 -36.51 24.56
N GLU A 662 -46.85 -37.00 25.42
CA GLU A 662 -46.62 -38.16 26.29
C GLU A 662 -46.28 -39.43 25.49
N THR A 663 -47.01 -39.69 24.41
CA THR A 663 -46.79 -40.88 23.57
C THR A 663 -45.44 -40.86 22.86
N ALA A 664 -44.98 -39.68 22.42
CA ALA A 664 -43.68 -39.52 21.78
C ALA A 664 -42.53 -39.67 22.80
N LEU A 665 -42.71 -39.11 24.00
CA LEU A 665 -41.75 -39.21 25.10
C LEU A 665 -41.63 -40.66 25.61
N GLU A 666 -42.73 -41.37 25.83
CA GLU A 666 -42.73 -42.77 26.31
C GLU A 666 -41.88 -43.69 25.43
N VAL A 667 -41.89 -43.46 24.11
CA VAL A 667 -41.12 -44.27 23.16
C VAL A 667 -39.61 -43.95 23.20
N LYS A 668 -39.22 -42.77 23.72
CA LYS A 668 -37.84 -42.27 23.72
C LYS A 668 -37.21 -42.16 25.11
N ILE A 669 -37.97 -42.22 26.20
CA ILE A 669 -37.46 -41.94 27.54
C ILE A 669 -36.25 -42.80 27.92
N ASP A 670 -36.27 -44.08 27.57
CA ASP A 670 -35.16 -45.00 27.82
C ASP A 670 -33.89 -44.60 27.07
N LEU A 671 -34.00 -44.07 25.85
CA LEU A 671 -32.87 -43.56 25.06
C LEU A 671 -32.28 -42.31 25.71
N LEU A 672 -33.14 -41.36 26.08
CA LEU A 672 -32.72 -40.11 26.71
C LEU A 672 -31.99 -40.40 28.02
N TRP A 673 -32.58 -41.24 28.88
CA TRP A 673 -31.97 -41.70 30.12
C TRP A 673 -30.63 -42.40 29.89
N THR A 674 -30.57 -43.32 28.91
CA THR A 674 -29.36 -44.08 28.59
C THR A 674 -28.20 -43.15 28.24
N ILE A 675 -28.45 -42.14 27.42
CA ILE A 675 -27.44 -41.16 27.01
C ILE A 675 -27.00 -40.31 28.20
N CYS A 676 -27.93 -39.73 28.97
CA CYS A 676 -27.57 -38.91 30.14
C CYS A 676 -26.80 -39.69 31.22
N ASN A 677 -27.14 -40.96 31.42
CA ASN A 677 -26.53 -41.80 32.44
C ASN A 677 -25.23 -42.49 32.01
N ILE A 678 -24.82 -42.34 30.73
CA ILE A 678 -23.63 -42.97 30.13
C ILE A 678 -23.66 -44.52 30.19
N TYR A 679 -24.79 -45.11 30.58
CA TYR A 679 -24.85 -46.53 30.90
C TYR A 679 -26.10 -47.19 30.31
N PRO A 680 -25.94 -48.15 29.38
CA PRO A 680 -27.07 -48.79 28.70
C PRO A 680 -27.93 -49.68 29.61
N ASN A 681 -27.47 -49.98 30.83
CA ASN A 681 -28.10 -50.91 31.78
C ASN A 681 -28.09 -50.38 33.24
N ALA A 682 -28.47 -49.11 33.46
CA ALA A 682 -28.35 -48.35 34.71
C ALA A 682 -28.09 -49.19 35.99
N ARG A 683 -26.80 -49.35 36.37
CA ARG A 683 -26.40 -49.78 37.72
C ARG A 683 -25.33 -48.80 38.22
N ASN A 684 -25.73 -48.05 39.24
CA ASN A 684 -25.01 -46.96 39.92
C ASN A 684 -23.53 -47.26 40.23
N ARG A 685 -22.59 -46.44 39.71
CA ARG A 685 -21.27 -46.20 40.34
C ARG A 685 -20.80 -44.76 40.13
N ARG A 686 -20.45 -44.10 41.25
CA ARG A 686 -19.86 -42.75 41.36
C ARG A 686 -18.34 -42.83 41.19
N VAL A 687 -17.74 -41.91 40.43
CA VAL A 687 -16.32 -41.51 40.55
C VAL A 687 -16.23 -40.00 40.32
N THR A 688 -15.65 -39.29 41.28
CA THR A 688 -15.31 -37.86 41.20
C THR A 688 -13.81 -37.73 41.36
N LYS A 689 -13.13 -36.96 40.50
CA LYS A 689 -11.74 -36.54 40.72
C LYS A 689 -11.60 -35.05 40.40
N ILE A 690 -11.18 -34.30 41.41
CA ILE A 690 -10.94 -32.86 41.39
C ILE A 690 -9.49 -32.63 40.93
N LEU A 691 -9.30 -31.80 39.90
CA LEU A 691 -7.99 -31.29 39.48
C LEU A 691 -7.67 -30.00 40.25
N LYS A 692 -6.44 -29.90 40.75
CA LYS A 692 -5.87 -28.71 41.39
C LYS A 692 -5.12 -27.89 40.34
N THR A 693 -5.48 -26.63 40.19
CA THR A 693 -4.78 -25.62 39.38
C THR A 693 -3.68 -24.97 40.22
N SER A 694 -2.47 -24.84 39.66
CA SER A 694 -1.38 -24.03 40.22
C SER A 694 -1.25 -22.75 39.41
N SER A 695 -1.36 -21.60 40.06
CA SER A 695 -1.14 -20.28 39.47
C SER A 695 0.35 -19.91 39.54
N GLN A 696 0.91 -19.50 38.40
CA GLN A 696 2.09 -18.62 38.36
C GLN A 696 1.63 -17.21 37.97
N PRO A 697 2.29 -16.16 38.46
CA PRO A 697 1.89 -14.78 38.20
C PRO A 697 2.24 -14.37 36.76
N PRO A 698 1.40 -13.56 36.10
CA PRO A 698 1.61 -13.15 34.71
C PRO A 698 2.76 -12.14 34.60
N GLU A 699 3.55 -12.29 33.53
CA GLU A 699 4.56 -11.31 33.15
C GLU A 699 3.90 -10.00 32.68
N SER A 700 4.54 -8.88 32.99
CA SER A 700 4.03 -7.52 32.75
C SER A 700 3.82 -7.19 31.26
N PRO A 701 2.78 -6.41 30.91
CA PRO A 701 2.41 -6.09 29.53
C PRO A 701 3.50 -5.28 28.81
N SER A 702 3.71 -5.58 27.54
CA SER A 702 4.70 -4.93 26.68
C SER A 702 4.17 -3.65 26.03
N LEU A 703 5.07 -2.65 25.85
CA LEU A 703 4.73 -1.26 25.56
C LEU A 703 5.29 -0.77 24.22
N ILE A 704 4.52 0.04 23.46
CA ILE A 704 4.93 0.67 22.19
C ILE A 704 5.77 1.91 22.49
N LYS A 705 7.03 1.93 22.04
CA LYS A 705 7.94 3.08 22.22
C LYS A 705 7.76 4.11 21.12
N LEU A 706 7.36 5.33 21.49
CA LEU A 706 7.11 6.44 20.57
C LEU A 706 8.34 7.35 20.49
N ARG A 707 9.07 7.28 19.38
CA ARG A 707 10.35 8.00 19.18
C ARG A 707 10.46 8.79 17.88
N GLY A 708 9.62 8.52 16.87
CA GLY A 708 9.79 9.05 15.51
C GLY A 708 9.69 10.57 15.43
N PHE A 709 8.88 11.17 16.32
CA PHE A 709 8.70 12.62 16.45
C PHE A 709 9.57 13.26 17.54
N LYS A 710 10.41 12.51 18.27
CA LYS A 710 11.28 13.01 19.35
C LYS A 710 12.75 13.11 18.92
N LYS A 711 13.05 13.75 17.78
CA LYS A 711 14.44 14.06 17.41
C LYS A 711 14.99 15.11 18.40
N VAL A 712 15.96 14.71 19.23
CA VAL A 712 16.78 15.64 20.03
C VAL A 712 17.76 16.30 19.05
N PHE A 713 17.63 17.62 18.85
CA PHE A 713 18.49 18.41 17.97
C PHE A 713 19.75 18.90 18.68
#